data_AF-A0A2A5E2C5-F1
#
_entry.id   AF-A0A2A5E2C5-F1
#
_cell.length_a   1.000
_cell.length_b   1.000
_cell.length_c   1.000
_cell.angle_alpha   90.00
_cell.angle_beta   90.00
_cell.angle_gamma   90.00
#
_symmetry.space_group_name_H-M   'P 1'
#
loop_
_entity.id
_entity.type
_entity.pdbx_description
1 polymer ?
#
loop_
_entity_poly.entity_id
_entity_poly.type
_entity_poly.pdbx_seq_one_letter_code
_entity_poly.pdbx_strand_id
1 'polypeptide(L)'
;MLIKTSLYILLLISAFCFVYSEEVKKKKKKPMLGVNLGNGTKILHAVLSTEKENGAVIIKKIIPGSAADRSDLLEKDLLIQVGDQKVDKDDSINSFIKLIKKYEVGDTVVFKVYRLKRLLSIDEKLIKNNEEAIKLLKENPYQTMNINQKTEAKILTYKIKLGDWLETSKLKSVPTEFPDCWNNKKLMEELKLMIGADLIKKISVSKFKEFMKEDSRINIPGVKSVQFFLHNHPLEIHGLVDGIKNLMIKHPGSIKEKLDVFLNRTLKVGKLEEVPLPKNEQDLINQLMTLMNEISKQNEILKKAYLAHQAAYDFFIQEYLNEEENLLGPSMAEKEKYLLEIEEQFQLHKEKNKYLLIKLKTFFSINRLNKIKTIFNNLNEKKVINSNGIRLVIGGSKDDIYIDGADLILDIGGDDQYFVPHERNSKAIIIDLAGNDIYNSQVDFQFGAGYFKISYLLDMQGDDSYSVENFSLGTSIFGAGLLQDLKGNDNYRSKRYSMGVGLLGDGQLLDEAGNDIYQSGIFSLGVGLYQGFGCVVELKGEDRYVSTATVKSSYGEENIFDGLSMGVGYGLRSYCRGGIGLLLDYEGNDSYHAGNFSIGQGYYFGLGGFIDLKGDDHYYANRYGIGSGAHSAIGFFVDKEGDDHYSASAHAIAGAAWDLSIAYFLDEMGDDDYVSKNTFSFGAVDHSSLAFHFDMQGDDKYQKVFYTHQTNTYHNGDSFGIFLNQNGEDKYPPGFKNNIKSVTNQFYFKDKK
;
A
#
# COMPACT_ATOMS: atom_id res chain seq x y z
N MET A 1 17.68 -26.96 -23.01
CA MET A 1 17.43 -27.82 -21.84
C MET A 1 16.96 -27.02 -20.62
N LEU A 2 17.33 -25.74 -20.49
CA LEU A 2 16.85 -24.80 -19.45
C LEU A 2 15.43 -24.22 -19.67
N ILE A 3 14.91 -24.14 -20.89
CA ILE A 3 13.48 -23.83 -21.15
C ILE A 3 12.56 -24.96 -20.62
N LYS A 4 13.08 -26.20 -20.55
CA LYS A 4 12.40 -27.31 -19.86
C LYS A 4 12.50 -27.15 -18.33
N THR A 5 13.55 -26.55 -17.79
CA THR A 5 13.74 -26.32 -16.35
C THR A 5 12.75 -25.30 -15.84
N SER A 6 12.54 -24.16 -16.50
CA SER A 6 11.55 -23.14 -16.09
C SER A 6 10.09 -23.63 -16.17
N LEU A 7 9.76 -24.48 -17.15
CA LEU A 7 8.43 -25.13 -17.25
C LEU A 7 8.25 -26.24 -16.18
N TYR A 8 9.34 -26.96 -15.89
CA TYR A 8 9.51 -27.81 -14.70
C TYR A 8 9.79 -27.02 -13.41
N ILE A 9 9.65 -25.68 -13.46
CA ILE A 9 9.51 -24.72 -12.35
C ILE A 9 8.15 -23.94 -12.41
N LEU A 10 7.19 -24.30 -13.31
CA LEU A 10 5.72 -23.96 -13.23
C LEU A 10 4.58 -25.02 -12.93
N LEU A 11 4.78 -26.34 -13.08
CA LEU A 11 3.94 -27.56 -12.88
C LEU A 11 3.88 -28.33 -11.53
N LEU A 12 4.97 -28.50 -10.80
CA LEU A 12 5.10 -29.01 -9.41
C LEU A 12 4.31 -28.34 -8.13
N ILE A 13 4.25 -27.00 -7.87
CA ILE A 13 3.87 -26.09 -6.72
C ILE A 13 2.33 -26.14 -6.69
N SER A 14 1.68 -26.49 -7.83
CA SER A 14 0.28 -26.93 -7.91
C SER A 14 0.01 -28.02 -6.93
N ALA A 15 0.96 -28.93 -6.80
CA ALA A 15 0.80 -30.09 -5.98
C ALA A 15 1.28 -29.86 -4.53
N PHE A 16 1.80 -28.68 -4.17
CA PHE A 16 2.00 -28.26 -2.76
C PHE A 16 0.83 -27.41 -2.26
N CYS A 17 0.27 -26.54 -3.11
CA CYS A 17 -0.99 -25.84 -2.85
C CYS A 17 -2.19 -26.81 -2.72
N PHE A 18 -2.12 -28.00 -3.34
CA PHE A 18 -3.17 -29.01 -3.21
C PHE A 18 -3.23 -29.66 -1.80
N VAL A 19 -2.13 -29.71 -1.05
CA VAL A 19 -2.10 -30.40 0.26
C VAL A 19 -2.53 -29.49 1.42
N TYR A 20 -2.34 -28.17 1.30
CA TYR A 20 -2.82 -27.21 2.31
C TYR A 20 -4.25 -26.70 2.05
N SER A 21 -4.74 -26.80 0.80
CA SER A 21 -6.11 -26.38 0.45
C SER A 21 -7.19 -27.44 0.73
N GLU A 22 -6.84 -28.72 0.88
CA GLU A 22 -7.78 -29.80 1.21
C GLU A 22 -8.22 -29.79 2.68
N GLU A 23 -7.39 -29.34 3.63
CA GLU A 23 -7.80 -29.24 5.05
C GLU A 23 -8.66 -28.01 5.35
N VAL A 24 -8.53 -26.92 4.56
CA VAL A 24 -9.35 -25.71 4.74
C VAL A 24 -10.71 -25.82 4.01
N LYS A 25 -10.82 -26.67 2.97
CA LYS A 25 -12.06 -26.83 2.18
C LYS A 25 -13.11 -27.78 2.77
N LYS A 26 -12.90 -28.34 3.97
CA LYS A 26 -13.92 -29.14 4.68
C LYS A 26 -14.68 -28.41 5.80
N LYS A 27 -14.71 -27.08 5.82
CA LYS A 27 -15.73 -26.35 6.60
C LYS A 27 -16.90 -25.97 5.68
N LYS A 28 -18.06 -26.61 5.89
CA LYS A 28 -19.33 -26.25 5.23
C LYS A 28 -19.50 -24.73 5.23
N LYS A 29 -19.70 -24.15 4.04
CA LYS A 29 -20.07 -22.73 3.90
C LYS A 29 -21.34 -22.47 4.71
N LYS A 30 -21.30 -21.49 5.63
CA LYS A 30 -22.43 -21.16 6.50
C LYS A 30 -23.23 -20.00 5.88
N PRO A 31 -24.57 -20.11 5.79
CA PRO A 31 -25.42 -19.04 5.29
C PRO A 31 -25.36 -17.81 6.22
N MET A 32 -25.30 -16.62 5.64
CA MET A 32 -25.27 -15.37 6.40
C MET A 32 -26.04 -14.25 5.71
N LEU A 33 -26.67 -13.41 6.54
CA LEU A 33 -27.30 -12.16 6.11
C LEU A 33 -26.29 -10.99 6.05
N GLY A 34 -25.28 -10.98 6.93
CA GLY A 34 -24.23 -9.95 6.93
C GLY A 34 -24.56 -8.67 7.70
N VAL A 35 -25.09 -8.82 8.91
CA VAL A 35 -25.47 -7.71 9.79
C VAL A 35 -24.91 -7.92 11.20
N ASN A 36 -24.59 -6.83 11.90
CA ASN A 36 -24.37 -6.84 13.34
C ASN A 36 -25.72 -6.67 14.04
N LEU A 37 -26.02 -7.55 14.99
CA LEU A 37 -27.34 -7.65 15.63
C LEU A 37 -27.31 -7.11 17.07
N GLY A 38 -28.39 -6.44 17.44
CA GLY A 38 -28.76 -6.19 18.83
C GLY A 38 -30.07 -6.89 19.19
N ASN A 39 -30.38 -6.96 20.49
CA ASN A 39 -31.71 -7.34 20.93
C ASN A 39 -32.68 -6.17 20.66
N GLY A 40 -33.68 -6.41 19.81
CA GLY A 40 -34.69 -5.42 19.41
C GLY A 40 -36.05 -5.63 20.08
N THR A 41 -36.25 -6.68 20.87
CA THR A 41 -37.57 -7.09 21.38
C THR A 41 -38.21 -6.04 22.28
N LYS A 42 -37.44 -5.45 23.20
CA LYS A 42 -37.94 -4.35 24.05
C LYS A 42 -38.36 -3.13 23.21
N ILE A 43 -37.64 -2.85 22.12
CA ILE A 43 -37.97 -1.75 21.20
C ILE A 43 -39.25 -2.08 20.43
N LEU A 44 -39.38 -3.32 19.94
CA LEU A 44 -40.61 -3.79 19.28
C LEU A 44 -41.82 -3.65 20.21
N HIS A 45 -41.73 -4.11 21.46
CA HIS A 45 -42.83 -4.05 22.43
C HIS A 45 -43.15 -2.62 22.90
N ALA A 46 -42.12 -1.77 22.98
CA ALA A 46 -42.29 -0.35 23.30
C ALA A 46 -43.04 0.40 22.19
N VAL A 47 -42.78 0.04 20.93
CA VAL A 47 -43.39 0.69 19.77
C VAL A 47 -44.75 0.07 19.41
N LEU A 48 -44.91 -1.23 19.61
CA LEU A 48 -46.11 -2.00 19.26
C LEU A 48 -46.77 -2.60 20.49
N SER A 49 -47.90 -2.01 20.89
CA SER A 49 -48.73 -2.52 21.98
C SER A 49 -49.36 -3.90 21.70
N THR A 50 -49.39 -4.33 20.43
CA THR A 50 -50.07 -5.55 19.96
C THR A 50 -49.16 -6.76 19.70
N GLU A 51 -47.83 -6.59 19.69
CA GLU A 51 -46.87 -7.64 19.27
C GLU A 51 -46.00 -8.17 20.44
N LYS A 52 -46.54 -8.16 21.67
CA LYS A 52 -45.82 -8.57 22.91
C LYS A 52 -45.35 -10.03 22.92
N GLU A 53 -45.85 -10.86 22.02
CA GLU A 53 -45.44 -12.26 21.87
C GLU A 53 -44.30 -12.47 20.86
N ASN A 54 -43.98 -11.48 20.03
CA ASN A 54 -42.92 -11.60 19.03
C ASN A 54 -41.59 -11.08 19.58
N GLY A 55 -40.49 -11.73 19.20
CA GLY A 55 -39.14 -11.19 19.34
C GLY A 55 -38.71 -10.37 18.14
N ALA A 56 -37.66 -9.57 18.34
CA ALA A 56 -36.98 -8.86 17.27
C ALA A 56 -35.48 -8.80 17.50
N VAL A 57 -34.71 -8.82 16.42
CA VAL A 57 -33.33 -8.34 16.42
C VAL A 57 -33.26 -7.00 15.71
N ILE A 58 -32.48 -6.07 16.26
CA ILE A 58 -32.22 -4.77 15.61
C ILE A 58 -30.93 -4.85 14.81
N ILE A 59 -30.95 -4.35 13.58
CA ILE A 59 -29.73 -4.20 12.78
C ILE A 59 -28.94 -3.02 13.36
N LYS A 60 -27.80 -3.30 14.01
CA LYS A 60 -26.89 -2.26 14.52
C LYS A 60 -25.98 -1.70 13.43
N LYS A 61 -25.54 -2.57 12.52
CA LYS A 61 -24.65 -2.24 11.40
C LYS A 61 -24.86 -3.22 10.25
N ILE A 62 -24.78 -2.74 9.01
CA ILE A 62 -24.77 -3.59 7.82
C ILE A 62 -23.31 -3.76 7.35
N ILE A 63 -22.90 -4.99 7.03
CA ILE A 63 -21.54 -5.27 6.55
C ILE A 63 -21.47 -4.95 5.04
N PRO A 64 -20.57 -4.08 4.57
CA PRO A 64 -20.44 -3.74 3.15
C PRO A 64 -20.19 -4.97 2.27
N GLY A 65 -20.83 -5.02 1.10
CA GLY A 65 -20.77 -6.12 0.14
C GLY A 65 -21.56 -7.36 0.54
N SER A 66 -22.25 -7.37 1.69
CA SER A 66 -23.01 -8.53 2.17
C SER A 66 -24.39 -8.70 1.54
N ALA A 67 -25.09 -9.80 1.87
CA ALA A 67 -26.47 -10.03 1.43
C ALA A 67 -27.44 -8.94 1.90
N ALA A 68 -27.25 -8.40 3.11
CA ALA A 68 -28.03 -7.28 3.63
C ALA A 68 -27.70 -5.95 2.94
N ASP A 69 -26.43 -5.70 2.62
CA ASP A 69 -25.98 -4.48 1.94
C ASP A 69 -26.50 -4.39 0.49
N ARG A 70 -26.58 -5.54 -0.18
CA ARG A 70 -27.19 -5.66 -1.52
C ARG A 70 -28.73 -5.65 -1.49
N SER A 71 -29.34 -5.42 -0.34
CA SER A 71 -30.78 -5.38 -0.15
C SER A 71 -31.22 -4.01 0.39
N ASP A 72 -32.51 -3.74 0.40
CA ASP A 72 -33.06 -2.50 0.96
C ASP A 72 -33.15 -2.50 2.49
N LEU A 73 -32.45 -3.39 3.19
CA LEU A 73 -32.32 -3.36 4.65
C LEU A 73 -31.54 -2.12 5.09
N LEU A 74 -31.94 -1.53 6.20
CA LEU A 74 -31.28 -0.36 6.77
C LEU A 74 -30.86 -0.64 8.21
N GLU A 75 -29.85 0.09 8.68
CA GLU A 75 -29.57 0.14 10.12
C GLU A 75 -30.81 0.61 10.89
N LYS A 76 -31.00 0.04 12.08
CA LYS A 76 -32.16 0.22 12.98
C LYS A 76 -33.45 -0.47 12.53
N ASP A 77 -33.45 -1.20 11.42
CA ASP A 77 -34.54 -2.12 11.10
C ASP A 77 -34.67 -3.22 12.17
N LEU A 78 -35.91 -3.56 12.51
CA LEU A 78 -36.24 -4.66 13.42
C LEU A 78 -36.66 -5.89 12.62
N LEU A 79 -35.84 -6.94 12.62
CA LEU A 79 -36.15 -8.20 11.96
C LEU A 79 -36.98 -9.07 12.91
N ILE A 80 -38.20 -9.41 12.50
CA ILE A 80 -39.19 -10.11 13.34
C ILE A 80 -39.52 -11.53 12.84
N GLN A 81 -39.22 -11.84 11.58
CA GLN A 81 -39.51 -13.14 10.96
C GLN A 81 -38.45 -13.49 9.92
N VAL A 82 -38.05 -14.77 9.86
CA VAL A 82 -37.17 -15.34 8.84
C VAL A 82 -37.87 -16.57 8.25
N GLY A 83 -38.12 -16.56 6.94
CA GLY A 83 -39.01 -17.52 6.29
C GLY A 83 -40.42 -17.44 6.90
N ASP A 84 -40.94 -18.59 7.32
CA ASP A 84 -42.25 -18.71 7.98
C ASP A 84 -42.16 -18.65 9.52
N GLN A 85 -40.96 -18.47 10.07
CA GLN A 85 -40.71 -18.58 11.51
C GLN A 85 -40.41 -17.24 12.16
N LYS A 86 -41.10 -16.96 13.26
CA LYS A 86 -40.92 -15.73 14.06
C LYS A 86 -39.66 -15.81 14.91
N VAL A 87 -39.04 -14.65 15.15
CA VAL A 87 -37.94 -14.51 16.10
C VAL A 87 -38.47 -14.66 17.53
N ASP A 88 -37.78 -15.44 18.35
CA ASP A 88 -38.16 -15.70 19.74
C ASP A 88 -37.96 -14.43 20.60
N LYS A 89 -38.90 -14.14 21.50
CA LYS A 89 -38.86 -12.91 22.32
C LYS A 89 -37.87 -12.97 23.48
N ASP A 90 -37.62 -14.16 24.03
CA ASP A 90 -36.80 -14.37 25.21
C ASP A 90 -35.33 -14.62 24.81
N ASP A 91 -35.08 -15.14 23.60
CA ASP A 91 -33.73 -15.39 23.06
C ASP A 91 -33.54 -14.92 21.60
N SER A 92 -33.85 -13.65 21.35
CA SER A 92 -34.03 -13.12 19.97
C SER A 92 -32.80 -13.23 19.07
N ILE A 93 -31.60 -12.96 19.59
CA ILE A 93 -30.36 -13.03 18.80
C ILE A 93 -30.05 -14.47 18.41
N ASN A 94 -30.03 -15.40 19.38
CA ASN A 94 -29.68 -16.79 19.08
C ASN A 94 -30.79 -17.49 18.28
N SER A 95 -32.06 -17.17 18.54
CA SER A 95 -33.19 -17.64 17.75
C SER A 95 -33.05 -17.21 16.29
N PHE A 96 -32.80 -15.91 16.04
CA PHE A 96 -32.56 -15.40 14.69
C PHE A 96 -31.38 -16.11 13.99
N ILE A 97 -30.25 -16.30 14.70
CA ILE A 97 -29.09 -17.02 14.16
C ILE A 97 -29.45 -18.48 13.83
N LYS A 98 -30.22 -19.16 14.69
CA LYS A 98 -30.69 -20.54 14.45
C LYS A 98 -31.61 -20.61 13.23
N LEU A 99 -32.48 -19.62 13.01
CA LEU A 99 -33.36 -19.53 11.84
C LEU A 99 -32.56 -19.39 10.55
N ILE A 100 -31.57 -18.49 10.51
CA ILE A 100 -30.69 -18.31 9.35
C ILE A 100 -29.92 -19.59 9.01
N LYS A 101 -29.44 -20.32 10.02
CA LYS A 101 -28.67 -21.56 9.84
C LYS A 101 -29.47 -22.73 9.25
N LYS A 102 -30.79 -22.60 9.07
CA LYS A 102 -31.63 -23.62 8.41
C LYS A 102 -31.54 -23.59 6.88
N TYR A 103 -30.98 -22.53 6.32
CA TYR A 103 -30.85 -22.31 4.88
C TYR A 103 -29.45 -22.67 4.38
N GLU A 104 -29.28 -22.67 3.07
CA GLU A 104 -27.98 -22.80 2.42
C GLU A 104 -27.51 -21.47 1.82
N VAL A 105 -26.22 -21.41 1.50
CA VAL A 105 -25.64 -20.23 0.82
C VAL A 105 -26.22 -20.13 -0.57
N GLY A 106 -26.73 -18.96 -0.94
CA GLY A 106 -27.40 -18.73 -2.21
C GLY A 106 -28.92 -18.90 -2.16
N ASP A 107 -29.49 -19.39 -1.05
CA ASP A 107 -30.94 -19.43 -0.86
C ASP A 107 -31.53 -18.03 -0.78
N THR A 108 -32.68 -17.83 -1.40
CA THR A 108 -33.46 -16.60 -1.26
C THR A 108 -34.46 -16.76 -0.13
N VAL A 109 -34.25 -16.02 0.96
CA VAL A 109 -35.03 -16.11 2.19
C VAL A 109 -35.90 -14.87 2.36
N VAL A 110 -37.13 -15.07 2.83
CA VAL A 110 -38.07 -13.99 3.10
C VAL A 110 -37.87 -13.46 4.52
N PHE A 111 -37.72 -12.15 4.68
CA PHE A 111 -37.61 -11.47 5.96
C PHE A 111 -38.79 -10.54 6.16
N LYS A 112 -39.45 -10.62 7.33
CA LYS A 112 -40.37 -9.54 7.75
C LYS A 112 -39.64 -8.58 8.68
N VAL A 113 -39.79 -7.31 8.37
CA VAL A 113 -39.02 -6.22 8.96
C VAL A 113 -39.95 -5.11 9.39
N TYR A 114 -39.76 -4.64 10.60
CA TYR A 114 -40.46 -3.47 11.13
C TYR A 114 -39.56 -2.25 11.00
N ARG A 115 -39.96 -1.27 10.19
CA ARG A 115 -39.22 -0.02 9.97
C ARG A 115 -39.97 1.17 10.55
N LEU A 116 -39.29 1.96 11.38
CA LEU A 116 -39.83 3.16 12.03
C LEU A 116 -39.73 4.38 11.09
N LYS A 117 -40.83 5.14 10.88
CA LYS A 117 -40.84 6.29 9.94
C LYS A 117 -40.18 7.56 10.46
N ARG A 118 -40.00 7.74 11.78
CA ARG A 118 -39.36 8.94 12.36
C ARG A 118 -38.28 8.53 13.37
N LEU A 119 -37.06 9.02 13.15
CA LEU A 119 -35.98 9.01 14.13
C LEU A 119 -36.26 10.09 15.19
N LEU A 120 -36.30 9.70 16.47
CA LEU A 120 -36.32 10.65 17.59
C LEU A 120 -34.99 11.40 17.62
N SER A 121 -35.00 12.72 17.45
CA SER A 121 -33.90 13.64 17.79
C SER A 121 -34.12 14.18 19.21
N ILE A 122 -33.12 14.13 20.09
CA ILE A 122 -33.22 14.54 21.50
C ILE A 122 -32.71 15.99 21.67
N ASP A 123 -33.45 16.78 22.46
CA ASP A 123 -33.12 18.14 22.88
C ASP A 123 -32.32 18.13 24.20
N GLU A 124 -31.11 18.71 24.18
CA GLU A 124 -30.16 18.72 25.30
C GLU A 124 -30.65 19.52 26.53
N LYS A 125 -31.65 20.42 26.38
CA LYS A 125 -32.06 21.32 27.46
C LYS A 125 -32.88 20.66 28.58
N LEU A 126 -33.45 19.47 28.36
CA LEU A 126 -34.23 18.75 29.37
C LEU A 126 -33.38 17.94 30.38
N ILE A 127 -32.06 17.86 30.18
CA ILE A 127 -31.16 16.92 30.85
C ILE A 127 -30.69 17.38 32.25
N LYS A 128 -30.92 18.64 32.64
CA LYS A 128 -30.33 19.19 33.88
C LYS A 128 -30.98 18.79 35.21
N ASN A 129 -32.15 18.15 35.22
CA ASN A 129 -32.96 18.04 36.45
C ASN A 129 -33.18 16.62 37.00
N ASN A 130 -32.40 15.59 36.61
CA ASN A 130 -32.65 14.24 37.12
C ASN A 130 -31.36 13.42 37.34
N GLU A 131 -30.87 13.40 38.57
CA GLU A 131 -29.60 12.76 38.97
C GLU A 131 -29.61 11.23 38.80
N GLU A 132 -30.79 10.59 38.87
CA GLU A 132 -30.92 9.14 38.69
C GLU A 132 -30.71 8.71 37.22
N ALA A 133 -31.07 9.59 36.27
CA ALA A 133 -30.86 9.36 34.83
C ALA A 133 -29.38 9.52 34.43
N ILE A 134 -28.64 10.42 35.08
CA ILE A 134 -27.20 10.62 34.85
C ILE A 134 -26.40 9.39 35.29
N LYS A 135 -26.82 8.73 36.39
CA LYS A 135 -26.18 7.49 36.88
C LYS A 135 -26.37 6.33 35.90
N LEU A 136 -27.59 6.15 35.38
CA LEU A 136 -27.92 5.11 34.40
C LEU A 136 -27.21 5.29 33.04
N LEU A 137 -27.00 6.54 32.60
CA LEU A 137 -26.30 6.87 31.35
C LEU A 137 -24.79 6.65 31.41
N LYS A 138 -24.16 6.80 32.58
CA LYS A 138 -22.72 6.54 32.76
C LYS A 138 -22.38 5.04 32.72
N GLU A 139 -23.32 4.19 33.11
CA GLU A 139 -23.13 2.74 33.16
C GLU A 139 -23.46 2.04 31.83
N ASN A 140 -24.18 2.70 30.90
CA ASN A 140 -24.46 2.20 29.55
C ASN A 140 -24.60 3.36 28.52
N PRO A 141 -23.55 3.71 27.74
CA PRO A 141 -23.52 4.92 26.89
C PRO A 141 -24.46 4.90 25.66
N TYR A 142 -25.23 3.83 25.48
CA TYR A 142 -26.22 3.72 24.40
C TYR A 142 -27.54 3.14 24.88
N GLN A 143 -28.23 3.83 25.80
CA GLN A 143 -29.70 3.81 25.86
C GLN A 143 -30.26 4.78 26.92
N THR A 144 -31.16 5.68 26.51
CA THR A 144 -32.49 5.81 27.15
C THR A 144 -33.47 6.63 26.31
N MET A 145 -34.74 6.20 26.34
CA MET A 145 -35.90 6.72 25.60
C MET A 145 -36.80 7.57 26.50
N ASN A 146 -37.67 8.38 25.87
CA ASN A 146 -38.97 8.74 26.41
C ASN A 146 -40.05 8.36 25.37
N ILE A 147 -40.94 7.41 25.71
CA ILE A 147 -42.00 6.87 24.84
C ILE A 147 -43.27 7.66 25.14
N ASN A 148 -43.68 8.56 24.24
CA ASN A 148 -45.04 9.11 24.26
C ASN A 148 -45.55 9.65 22.91
N GLN A 149 -44.94 9.27 21.78
CA GLN A 149 -45.51 9.55 20.45
C GLN A 149 -45.75 8.25 19.70
N LYS A 150 -47.00 8.02 19.30
CA LYS A 150 -47.39 6.91 18.40
C LYS A 150 -46.51 6.98 17.16
N THR A 151 -45.50 6.12 17.09
CA THR A 151 -44.60 6.05 15.94
C THR A 151 -45.31 5.26 14.86
N GLU A 152 -45.65 5.88 13.74
CA GLU A 152 -46.08 5.13 12.57
C GLU A 152 -44.92 4.27 12.10
N ALA A 153 -45.16 2.97 11.98
CA ALA A 153 -44.15 2.06 11.49
C ALA A 153 -44.76 1.05 10.54
N LYS A 154 -43.94 0.66 9.56
CA LYS A 154 -44.36 -0.10 8.39
C LYS A 154 -43.73 -1.48 8.45
N ILE A 155 -44.56 -2.50 8.27
CA ILE A 155 -44.08 -3.87 8.04
C ILE A 155 -43.68 -3.97 6.57
N LEU A 156 -42.42 -4.36 6.35
CA LEU A 156 -41.82 -4.58 5.05
C LEU A 156 -41.45 -6.06 4.93
N THR A 157 -41.53 -6.58 3.72
CA THR A 157 -41.14 -7.95 3.40
C THR A 157 -40.03 -7.90 2.37
N TYR A 158 -38.86 -8.46 2.70
CA TYR A 158 -37.71 -8.53 1.81
C TYR A 158 -37.42 -9.97 1.40
N LYS A 159 -37.09 -10.18 0.13
CA LYS A 159 -36.55 -11.46 -0.37
C LYS A 159 -35.06 -11.27 -0.58
N ILE A 160 -34.23 -11.92 0.24
CA ILE A 160 -32.79 -11.68 0.28
C ILE A 160 -32.06 -12.98 -0.01
N LYS A 161 -31.17 -12.97 -1.01
CA LYS A 161 -30.29 -14.09 -1.33
C LYS A 161 -29.13 -14.13 -0.33
N LEU A 162 -29.06 -15.18 0.49
CA LEU A 162 -28.03 -15.31 1.54
C LEU A 162 -26.64 -15.52 0.93
N GLY A 163 -25.64 -14.87 1.51
CA GLY A 163 -24.23 -15.03 1.18
C GLY A 163 -23.53 -16.02 2.11
N ASP A 164 -22.25 -16.30 1.89
CA ASP A 164 -21.43 -17.08 2.82
C ASP A 164 -20.57 -16.20 3.76
N TRP A 165 -20.00 -16.84 4.78
CA TRP A 165 -19.03 -16.19 5.67
C TRP A 165 -17.83 -15.62 4.90
N LEU A 166 -17.44 -16.19 3.74
CA LEU A 166 -16.35 -15.68 2.90
C LEU A 166 -16.73 -14.39 2.14
N GLU A 167 -17.96 -14.26 1.63
CA GLU A 167 -18.48 -13.02 1.05
C GLU A 167 -18.49 -11.87 2.06
N THR A 168 -18.67 -12.17 3.36
CA THR A 168 -18.70 -11.20 4.46
C THR A 168 -17.38 -11.04 5.20
N SER A 169 -16.42 -11.95 5.01
CA SER A 169 -15.06 -11.93 5.57
C SER A 169 -13.96 -11.64 4.54
N LYS A 170 -14.33 -11.41 3.28
CA LYS A 170 -13.45 -10.83 2.24
C LYS A 170 -12.87 -9.45 2.61
N LEU A 171 -13.31 -8.86 3.73
CA LEU A 171 -12.75 -7.64 4.34
C LEU A 171 -11.82 -7.90 5.56
N LYS A 172 -11.49 -9.16 5.91
CA LYS A 172 -10.54 -9.48 7.00
C LYS A 172 -9.52 -10.59 6.71
N SER A 173 -9.29 -10.94 5.45
CA SER A 173 -8.17 -11.79 5.07
C SER A 173 -7.42 -11.19 3.89
N VAL A 174 -6.09 -11.13 4.04
CA VAL A 174 -5.10 -10.98 2.97
C VAL A 174 -5.53 -11.88 1.79
N PRO A 175 -5.35 -11.47 0.52
CA PRO A 175 -5.67 -12.34 -0.62
C PRO A 175 -5.05 -13.73 -0.44
N THR A 176 -5.89 -14.76 -0.31
CA THR A 176 -5.48 -16.18 -0.31
C THR A 176 -5.43 -16.77 -1.72
N GLU A 177 -5.54 -15.95 -2.76
CA GLU A 177 -5.48 -16.38 -4.15
C GLU A 177 -4.45 -15.50 -4.88
N PHE A 178 -3.28 -16.09 -5.14
CA PHE A 178 -2.24 -15.64 -6.06
C PHE A 178 -2.53 -16.17 -7.49
N PRO A 179 -1.98 -15.57 -8.56
CA PRO A 179 -2.24 -15.98 -9.95
C PRO A 179 -1.86 -17.44 -10.24
N ASP A 180 -2.56 -18.08 -11.20
CA ASP A 180 -2.40 -19.51 -11.55
C ASP A 180 -1.00 -19.94 -12.05
N CYS A 181 -0.03 -19.03 -12.16
CA CYS A 181 1.36 -19.33 -12.54
C CYS A 181 2.22 -19.92 -11.41
N TRP A 182 1.69 -20.09 -10.21
CA TRP A 182 2.48 -20.36 -9.01
C TRP A 182 2.58 -21.83 -8.66
N ASN A 183 2.80 -22.68 -9.66
CA ASN A 183 2.49 -24.08 -9.51
C ASN A 183 3.66 -25.08 -9.80
N ASN A 184 4.99 -24.88 -9.44
CA ASN A 184 6.17 -25.91 -9.44
C ASN A 184 7.16 -26.59 -8.33
N LYS A 185 6.84 -27.61 -7.49
CA LYS A 185 7.59 -28.72 -6.80
C LYS A 185 8.91 -29.25 -7.40
N LYS A 186 9.26 -29.24 -8.70
CA LYS A 186 10.55 -29.86 -9.15
C LYS A 186 11.68 -28.86 -8.91
N LEU A 187 11.38 -27.56 -9.01
CA LEU A 187 12.20 -26.50 -8.42
C LEU A 187 12.50 -26.78 -6.94
N MET A 188 11.46 -27.14 -6.18
CA MET A 188 11.56 -27.34 -4.74
C MET A 188 12.35 -28.60 -4.36
N GLU A 189 12.44 -29.61 -5.24
CA GLU A 189 13.31 -30.78 -5.04
C GLU A 189 14.76 -30.47 -5.45
N GLU A 190 14.98 -29.67 -6.50
CA GLU A 190 16.32 -29.27 -6.95
C GLU A 190 16.99 -28.26 -5.99
N LEU A 191 16.25 -27.30 -5.41
CA LEU A 191 16.76 -26.44 -4.33
C LEU A 191 17.11 -27.23 -3.06
N LYS A 192 16.30 -28.24 -2.71
CA LYS A 192 16.60 -29.18 -1.59
C LYS A 192 17.84 -30.04 -1.87
N LEU A 193 18.11 -30.36 -3.14
CA LEU A 193 19.31 -31.09 -3.55
C LEU A 193 20.56 -30.18 -3.60
N MET A 194 20.42 -28.92 -4.03
CA MET A 194 21.54 -27.97 -4.19
C MET A 194 22.04 -27.39 -2.86
N ILE A 195 21.12 -26.97 -2.00
CA ILE A 195 21.42 -26.40 -0.67
C ILE A 195 21.69 -27.53 0.34
N GLY A 196 21.28 -28.76 0.01
CA GLY A 196 21.29 -29.90 0.91
C GLY A 196 20.12 -29.84 1.88
N ALA A 197 19.26 -30.86 1.87
CA ALA A 197 18.06 -30.93 2.70
C ALA A 197 18.36 -30.81 4.21
N ASP A 198 19.58 -31.11 4.63
CA ASP A 198 20.03 -30.98 6.02
C ASP A 198 20.52 -29.56 6.38
N LEU A 199 20.92 -28.74 5.41
CA LEU A 199 21.30 -27.34 5.64
C LEU A 199 20.04 -26.47 5.81
N ILE A 200 19.00 -26.73 4.98
CA ILE A 200 17.66 -26.12 5.14
C ILE A 200 17.04 -26.50 6.50
N LYS A 201 17.32 -27.70 7.02
CA LYS A 201 16.90 -28.12 8.37
C LYS A 201 17.75 -27.51 9.50
N LYS A 202 18.99 -27.09 9.22
CA LYS A 202 19.93 -26.51 10.19
C LYS A 202 19.73 -25.01 10.39
N ILE A 203 19.16 -24.30 9.40
CA ILE A 203 18.66 -22.94 9.64
C ILE A 203 17.57 -23.09 10.69
N SER A 204 17.82 -22.58 11.90
CA SER A 204 16.97 -22.72 13.08
C SER A 204 15.65 -21.92 12.93
N VAL A 205 14.81 -22.33 12.00
CA VAL A 205 13.43 -21.85 11.83
C VAL A 205 12.62 -22.09 13.12
N SER A 206 12.98 -23.08 13.93
CA SER A 206 12.32 -23.39 15.21
C SER A 206 12.56 -22.32 16.28
N LYS A 207 13.80 -21.87 16.51
CA LYS A 207 14.08 -20.80 17.49
C LYS A 207 13.58 -19.43 17.01
N PHE A 208 13.65 -19.15 15.70
CA PHE A 208 13.03 -17.96 15.13
C PHE A 208 11.51 -17.97 15.36
N LYS A 209 10.84 -19.10 15.11
CA LYS A 209 9.40 -19.28 15.41
C LYS A 209 9.07 -19.19 16.89
N GLU A 210 9.99 -19.55 17.78
CA GLU A 210 9.81 -19.46 19.24
C GLU A 210 9.98 -18.01 19.70
N PHE A 211 11.05 -17.32 19.28
CA PHE A 211 11.25 -15.89 19.49
C PHE A 211 10.08 -15.04 18.97
N MET A 212 9.61 -15.31 17.74
CA MET A 212 8.47 -14.60 17.15
C MET A 212 7.14 -14.85 17.88
N LYS A 213 7.04 -15.92 18.67
CA LYS A 213 5.87 -16.19 19.54
C LYS A 213 5.99 -15.51 20.91
N GLU A 214 7.21 -15.28 21.39
CA GLU A 214 7.50 -14.71 22.70
C GLU A 214 7.66 -13.18 22.67
N ASP A 215 7.99 -12.59 21.52
CA ASP A 215 8.15 -11.14 21.39
C ASP A 215 6.79 -10.42 21.45
N SER A 216 6.54 -9.76 22.58
CA SER A 216 5.32 -9.00 22.85
C SER A 216 5.10 -7.83 21.87
N ARG A 217 6.14 -7.36 21.16
CA ARG A 217 6.03 -6.33 20.10
C ARG A 217 5.28 -6.85 18.87
N ILE A 218 5.13 -8.16 18.73
CA ILE A 218 4.45 -8.85 17.61
C ILE A 218 2.96 -9.08 17.91
N ASN A 219 2.52 -8.91 19.17
CA ASN A 219 1.11 -9.02 19.56
C ASN A 219 0.25 -7.79 19.20
N ILE A 220 0.80 -6.83 18.44
CA ILE A 220 0.02 -5.75 17.84
C ILE A 220 -0.98 -6.37 16.84
N PRO A 221 -2.29 -6.14 16.98
CA PRO A 221 -3.28 -6.61 16.02
C PRO A 221 -2.89 -6.16 14.60
N GLY A 222 -2.71 -7.10 13.66
CA GLY A 222 -2.41 -6.77 12.25
C GLY A 222 -1.16 -7.42 11.65
N VAL A 223 -0.28 -8.04 12.45
CA VAL A 223 0.93 -8.77 12.00
C VAL A 223 0.60 -10.13 11.35
N LYS A 224 -0.42 -10.19 10.50
CA LYS A 224 -0.78 -11.35 9.65
C LYS A 224 -0.40 -11.12 8.18
N SER A 225 0.58 -10.24 7.92
CA SER A 225 0.90 -9.70 6.59
C SER A 225 1.83 -10.61 5.77
N VAL A 226 1.95 -10.29 4.47
CA VAL A 226 2.85 -10.95 3.52
C VAL A 226 4.28 -11.03 4.04
N GLN A 227 4.76 -10.01 4.77
CA GLN A 227 6.09 -10.05 5.40
C GLN A 227 6.24 -11.19 6.42
N PHE A 228 5.25 -11.37 7.31
CA PHE A 228 5.26 -12.49 8.27
C PHE A 228 5.24 -13.84 7.55
N PHE A 229 4.48 -13.93 6.46
CA PHE A 229 4.45 -15.13 5.63
C PHE A 229 5.81 -15.38 4.96
N LEU A 230 6.39 -14.38 4.29
CA LEU A 230 7.71 -14.49 3.65
C LEU A 230 8.83 -14.79 4.66
N HIS A 231 8.76 -14.26 5.89
CA HIS A 231 9.69 -14.63 6.96
C HIS A 231 9.58 -16.11 7.38
N ASN A 232 8.38 -16.70 7.28
CA ASN A 232 8.18 -18.14 7.53
C ASN A 232 8.44 -19.00 6.29
N HIS A 233 8.42 -18.39 5.10
CA HIS A 233 8.51 -19.02 3.80
C HIS A 233 9.50 -18.27 2.89
N PRO A 234 10.78 -18.12 3.30
CA PRO A 234 11.72 -17.21 2.63
C PRO A 234 11.99 -17.55 1.17
N LEU A 235 11.81 -18.80 0.76
CA LEU A 235 11.95 -19.21 -0.65
C LEU A 235 10.83 -18.68 -1.55
N GLU A 236 9.72 -18.21 -0.99
CA GLU A 236 8.62 -17.62 -1.77
C GLU A 236 8.90 -16.17 -2.20
N ILE A 237 9.95 -15.55 -1.65
CA ILE A 237 10.37 -14.20 -2.07
C ILE A 237 10.79 -14.18 -3.54
N HIS A 238 11.51 -15.21 -3.99
CA HIS A 238 11.91 -15.32 -5.39
C HIS A 238 10.70 -15.37 -6.32
N GLY A 239 9.64 -16.11 -5.93
CA GLY A 239 8.39 -16.14 -6.69
C GLY A 239 7.66 -14.80 -6.70
N LEU A 240 7.70 -14.05 -5.59
CA LEU A 240 7.13 -12.70 -5.53
C LEU A 240 7.88 -11.76 -6.47
N VAL A 241 9.21 -11.75 -6.38
CA VAL A 241 10.10 -10.97 -7.23
C VAL A 241 9.90 -11.32 -8.70
N ASP A 242 9.95 -12.59 -9.05
CA ASP A 242 9.66 -13.07 -10.39
C ASP A 242 8.24 -12.72 -10.82
N GLY A 243 7.26 -12.73 -9.92
CA GLY A 243 5.89 -12.33 -10.20
C GLY A 243 5.80 -10.86 -10.60
N ILE A 244 6.47 -9.98 -9.86
CA ILE A 244 6.55 -8.54 -10.14
C ILE A 244 7.30 -8.33 -11.46
N LYS A 245 8.52 -8.86 -11.59
CA LYS A 245 9.35 -8.80 -12.81
C LYS A 245 8.65 -9.36 -14.06
N ASN A 246 8.09 -10.57 -13.99
CA ASN A 246 7.38 -11.18 -15.12
C ASN A 246 6.11 -10.42 -15.49
N LEU A 247 5.45 -9.76 -14.53
CA LEU A 247 4.29 -8.93 -14.83
C LEU A 247 4.69 -7.73 -15.69
N MET A 248 5.88 -7.16 -15.47
CA MET A 248 6.46 -6.09 -16.29
C MET A 248 6.88 -6.59 -17.69
N ILE A 249 7.45 -7.79 -17.76
CA ILE A 249 8.03 -8.31 -19.01
C ILE A 249 7.00 -9.03 -19.89
N LYS A 250 6.24 -10.00 -19.36
CA LYS A 250 5.54 -11.05 -20.15
C LYS A 250 4.07 -10.80 -20.47
N HIS A 251 3.43 -9.76 -19.94
CA HIS A 251 2.06 -9.44 -20.32
C HIS A 251 2.02 -8.85 -21.75
N PRO A 252 1.14 -9.33 -22.66
CA PRO A 252 0.94 -8.68 -23.95
C PRO A 252 0.22 -7.33 -23.77
N GLY A 253 0.79 -6.25 -24.33
CA GLY A 253 0.33 -4.85 -24.17
C GLY A 253 1.51 -3.88 -24.08
N SER A 254 1.26 -2.58 -24.23
CA SER A 254 2.24 -1.52 -23.94
C SER A 254 2.62 -1.56 -22.45
N ILE A 255 3.84 -1.13 -22.10
CA ILE A 255 4.35 -1.15 -20.70
C ILE A 255 3.40 -0.40 -19.75
N LYS A 256 2.86 0.73 -20.22
CA LYS A 256 1.78 1.49 -19.58
C LYS A 256 0.55 0.65 -19.24
N GLU A 257 0.06 -0.19 -20.17
CA GLU A 257 -1.07 -1.10 -19.91
C GLU A 257 -0.71 -2.19 -18.89
N LYS A 258 0.56 -2.65 -18.86
CA LYS A 258 1.03 -3.65 -17.88
C LYS A 258 1.15 -3.06 -16.48
N LEU A 259 1.61 -1.82 -16.38
CA LEU A 259 1.68 -1.06 -15.13
C LEU A 259 0.31 -0.65 -14.63
N ASP A 260 -0.59 -0.25 -15.51
CA ASP A 260 -1.99 -0.08 -15.15
C ASP A 260 -2.56 -1.42 -14.67
N VAL A 261 -2.21 -2.56 -15.27
CA VAL A 261 -2.62 -3.87 -14.74
C VAL A 261 -1.93 -4.21 -13.42
N PHE A 262 -0.66 -3.87 -13.21
CA PHE A 262 0.05 -4.05 -11.93
C PHE A 262 -0.63 -3.24 -10.84
N LEU A 263 -0.65 -1.93 -11.04
CA LEU A 263 -1.23 -0.95 -10.15
C LEU A 263 -2.71 -1.26 -9.93
N ASN A 264 -3.49 -1.69 -10.94
CA ASN A 264 -4.92 -2.02 -10.81
C ASN A 264 -5.22 -3.43 -10.27
N ARG A 265 -4.36 -4.45 -10.48
CA ARG A 265 -4.57 -5.81 -9.93
C ARG A 265 -4.33 -5.88 -8.43
N THR A 266 -3.45 -5.04 -7.91
CA THR A 266 -3.31 -4.82 -6.46
C THR A 266 -4.60 -4.26 -5.85
N LEU A 267 -5.60 -3.88 -6.67
CA LEU A 267 -6.77 -3.12 -6.24
C LEU A 267 -8.09 -3.87 -6.11
N LYS A 268 -8.24 -5.11 -6.61
CA LYS A 268 -9.49 -5.90 -6.52
C LYS A 268 -10.78 -5.07 -6.71
N VAL A 269 -10.73 -4.05 -7.57
CA VAL A 269 -11.88 -3.16 -7.77
C VAL A 269 -12.82 -3.81 -8.78
N GLY A 270 -14.13 -3.74 -8.53
CA GLY A 270 -15.14 -4.18 -9.49
C GLY A 270 -14.98 -3.47 -10.83
N LYS A 271 -15.55 -4.04 -11.91
CA LYS A 271 -15.53 -3.41 -13.24
C LYS A 271 -16.01 -1.95 -13.13
N LEU A 272 -15.17 -1.01 -13.56
CA LEU A 272 -15.59 0.37 -13.75
C LEU A 272 -16.58 0.43 -14.90
N GLU A 273 -17.66 1.19 -14.73
CA GLU A 273 -18.57 1.49 -15.83
C GLU A 273 -17.83 2.33 -16.87
N GLU A 274 -17.96 1.97 -18.15
CA GLU A 274 -17.43 2.80 -19.23
C GLU A 274 -18.16 4.14 -19.24
N VAL A 275 -17.41 5.22 -19.00
CA VAL A 275 -17.91 6.58 -19.18
C VAL A 275 -17.77 6.96 -20.65
N PRO A 276 -18.86 7.33 -21.35
CA PRO A 276 -18.79 7.73 -22.76
C PRO A 276 -17.80 8.87 -22.99
N LEU A 277 -17.12 8.88 -24.14
CA LEU A 277 -16.27 10.01 -24.54
C LEU A 277 -17.11 11.31 -24.57
N PRO A 278 -16.56 12.43 -24.08
CA PRO A 278 -17.25 13.71 -24.12
C PRO A 278 -17.50 14.12 -25.58
N LYS A 279 -18.74 14.52 -25.88
CA LYS A 279 -19.14 14.92 -27.25
C LYS A 279 -18.92 16.40 -27.52
N ASN A 280 -19.05 17.22 -26.49
CA ASN A 280 -18.89 18.67 -26.54
C ASN A 280 -18.48 19.20 -25.16
N GLU A 281 -18.22 20.51 -25.09
CA GLU A 281 -17.82 21.20 -23.87
C GLU A 281 -18.80 21.00 -22.70
N GLN A 282 -20.10 21.18 -22.92
CA GLN A 282 -21.09 21.07 -21.84
C GLN A 282 -21.20 19.64 -21.30
N ASP A 283 -21.11 18.63 -22.18
CA ASP A 283 -21.07 17.22 -21.80
C ASP A 283 -19.83 16.91 -20.95
N LEU A 284 -18.65 17.40 -21.37
CA LEU A 284 -17.41 17.27 -20.59
C LEU A 284 -17.54 17.92 -19.21
N ILE A 285 -18.02 19.17 -19.13
CA ILE A 285 -18.21 19.88 -17.86
C ILE A 285 -19.16 19.09 -16.96
N ASN A 286 -20.28 18.57 -17.49
CA ASN A 286 -21.21 17.77 -16.71
C ASN A 286 -20.56 16.50 -16.16
N GLN A 287 -19.79 15.78 -16.98
CA GLN A 287 -19.07 14.58 -16.57
C GLN A 287 -18.02 14.89 -15.49
N LEU A 288 -17.24 15.97 -15.65
CA LEU A 288 -16.27 16.44 -14.66
C LEU A 288 -16.96 16.81 -13.35
N MET A 289 -18.06 17.55 -13.39
CA MET A 289 -18.84 17.91 -12.21
C MET A 289 -19.37 16.67 -11.49
N THR A 290 -19.84 15.64 -12.20
CA THR A 290 -20.27 14.38 -11.57
C THR A 290 -19.11 13.68 -10.87
N LEU A 291 -17.95 13.58 -11.52
CA LEU A 291 -16.76 12.96 -10.95
C LEU A 291 -16.27 13.71 -9.70
N MET A 292 -16.15 15.03 -9.80
CA MET A 292 -15.70 15.88 -8.70
C MET A 292 -16.68 15.90 -7.52
N ASN A 293 -17.99 15.80 -7.75
CA ASN A 293 -18.97 15.64 -6.68
C ASN A 293 -18.78 14.34 -5.88
N GLU A 294 -18.42 13.25 -6.55
CA GLU A 294 -18.16 11.98 -5.87
C GLU A 294 -16.88 12.05 -5.03
N ILE A 295 -15.81 12.61 -5.59
CA ILE A 295 -14.53 12.80 -4.91
C ILE A 295 -14.69 13.75 -3.72
N SER A 296 -15.37 14.88 -3.90
CA SER A 296 -15.61 15.86 -2.85
C SER A 296 -16.35 15.24 -1.65
N LYS A 297 -17.37 14.41 -1.90
CA LYS A 297 -18.07 13.67 -0.83
C LYS A 297 -17.13 12.75 -0.05
N GLN A 298 -16.24 12.03 -0.72
CA GLN A 298 -15.27 11.16 -0.04
C GLN A 298 -14.25 11.99 0.74
N ASN A 299 -13.72 13.07 0.15
CA ASN A 299 -12.80 13.97 0.83
C ASN A 299 -13.42 14.58 2.09
N GLU A 300 -14.70 14.94 2.08
CA GLU A 300 -15.41 15.41 3.27
C GLU A 300 -15.58 14.31 4.34
N ILE A 301 -15.72 13.04 3.95
CA ILE A 301 -15.74 11.91 4.89
C ILE A 301 -14.35 11.74 5.53
N LEU A 302 -13.29 11.72 4.73
CA LEU A 302 -11.90 11.60 5.23
C LEU A 302 -11.53 12.76 6.15
N LYS A 303 -11.93 13.98 5.79
CA LYS A 303 -11.75 15.17 6.63
C LYS A 303 -12.48 15.06 7.97
N LYS A 304 -13.71 14.54 7.98
CA LYS A 304 -14.45 14.29 9.23
C LYS A 304 -13.78 13.22 10.09
N ALA A 305 -13.25 12.16 9.47
CA ALA A 305 -12.47 11.14 10.19
C ALA A 305 -11.21 11.73 10.81
N TYR A 306 -10.48 12.59 10.08
CA TYR A 306 -9.36 13.36 10.61
C TYR A 306 -9.77 14.19 11.83
N LEU A 307 -10.79 15.03 11.70
CA LEU A 307 -11.25 15.90 12.79
C LEU A 307 -11.73 15.12 14.02
N ALA A 308 -12.35 13.96 13.83
CA ALA A 308 -12.81 13.11 14.93
C ALA A 308 -11.66 12.46 15.73
N HIS A 309 -10.52 12.23 15.10
CA HIS A 309 -9.33 11.60 15.71
C HIS A 309 -8.09 12.48 15.59
N GLN A 310 -8.26 13.80 15.59
CA GLN A 310 -7.20 14.74 15.21
C GLN A 310 -5.95 14.58 16.07
N ALA A 311 -6.10 14.43 17.39
CA ALA A 311 -4.96 14.25 18.29
C ALA A 311 -4.12 13.01 17.95
N ALA A 312 -4.77 11.90 17.55
CA ALA A 312 -4.10 10.68 17.14
C ALA A 312 -3.32 10.90 15.84
N TYR A 313 -3.94 11.53 14.83
CA TYR A 313 -3.30 11.79 13.55
C TYR A 313 -2.16 12.81 13.65
N ASP A 314 -2.39 13.92 14.34
CA ASP A 314 -1.38 14.96 14.52
C ASP A 314 -0.19 14.39 15.27
N PHE A 315 -0.41 13.61 16.35
CA PHE A 315 0.66 12.88 17.03
C PHE A 315 1.40 11.94 16.08
N PHE A 316 0.67 11.12 15.32
CA PHE A 316 1.26 10.13 14.43
C PHE A 316 2.12 10.75 13.32
N ILE A 317 1.65 11.82 12.69
CA ILE A 317 2.40 12.57 11.68
C ILE A 317 3.62 13.23 12.31
N GLN A 318 3.48 13.78 13.52
CA GLN A 318 4.57 14.40 14.26
C GLN A 318 5.66 13.39 14.65
N GLU A 319 5.33 12.14 14.95
CA GLU A 319 6.36 11.10 15.23
C GLU A 319 7.17 10.73 13.98
N TYR A 320 6.62 10.89 12.77
CA TYR A 320 7.43 10.80 11.54
C TYR A 320 8.26 12.06 11.32
N LEU A 321 7.69 13.25 11.59
CA LEU A 321 8.37 14.52 11.35
C LEU A 321 9.47 14.86 12.37
N ASN A 322 9.31 14.46 13.64
CA ASN A 322 10.22 14.80 14.72
C ASN A 322 11.21 13.66 14.98
N GLU A 323 12.50 13.96 14.83
CA GLU A 323 13.62 13.05 15.13
C GLU A 323 14.06 13.11 16.61
N GLU A 324 13.46 13.98 17.44
CA GLU A 324 13.78 14.12 18.87
C GLU A 324 12.71 13.45 19.75
N GLU A 325 13.15 12.56 20.65
CA GLU A 325 12.29 11.94 21.67
C GLU A 325 11.65 13.03 22.55
N ASN A 326 10.38 13.33 22.31
CA ASN A 326 9.60 14.18 23.20
C ASN A 326 9.38 13.44 24.54
N LEU A 327 10.14 13.84 25.57
CA LEU A 327 10.07 13.32 26.95
C LEU A 327 8.69 13.49 27.65
N LEU A 328 7.74 14.18 26.99
CA LEU A 328 6.36 14.42 27.47
C LEU A 328 5.28 13.81 26.55
N GLY A 329 5.65 12.88 25.67
CA GLY A 329 4.73 12.21 24.76
C GLY A 329 3.69 11.29 25.45
N PRO A 330 2.63 10.88 24.74
CA PRO A 330 1.63 9.95 25.25
C PRO A 330 2.26 8.63 25.72
N SER A 331 1.64 8.01 26.72
CA SER A 331 2.05 6.70 27.23
C SER A 331 1.94 5.63 26.15
N MET A 332 2.65 4.50 26.30
CA MET A 332 2.61 3.42 25.32
C MET A 332 1.18 2.89 25.07
N ALA A 333 0.35 2.82 26.11
CA ALA A 333 -1.05 2.40 25.99
C ALA A 333 -1.89 3.42 25.19
N GLU A 334 -1.62 4.72 25.32
CA GLU A 334 -2.27 5.76 24.52
C GLU A 334 -1.80 5.73 23.07
N LYS A 335 -0.50 5.52 22.84
CA LYS A 335 0.09 5.32 21.51
C LYS A 335 -0.58 4.14 20.78
N GLU A 336 -0.76 3.01 21.46
CA GLU A 336 -1.47 1.83 20.92
C GLU A 336 -2.94 2.13 20.60
N LYS A 337 -3.64 2.82 21.51
CA LYS A 337 -5.04 3.23 21.29
C LYS A 337 -5.16 4.12 20.04
N TYR A 338 -4.31 5.11 19.90
CA TYR A 338 -4.29 6.00 18.73
C TYR A 338 -4.06 5.22 17.43
N LEU A 339 -3.12 4.28 17.44
CA LEU A 339 -2.83 3.44 16.28
C LEU A 339 -4.06 2.61 15.85
N LEU A 340 -4.76 2.00 16.82
CA LEU A 340 -5.97 1.21 16.56
C LEU A 340 -7.13 2.06 16.00
N GLU A 341 -7.33 3.26 16.54
CA GLU A 341 -8.36 4.18 16.05
C GLU A 341 -8.09 4.59 14.60
N ILE A 342 -6.85 4.96 14.27
CA ILE A 342 -6.45 5.33 12.92
C ILE A 342 -6.58 4.13 11.96
N GLU A 343 -6.12 2.95 12.36
CA GLU A 343 -6.20 1.75 11.52
C GLU A 343 -7.65 1.37 11.21
N GLU A 344 -8.57 1.44 12.18
CA GLU A 344 -9.98 1.17 11.95
C GLU A 344 -10.57 2.08 10.87
N GLN A 345 -10.27 3.38 10.95
CA GLN A 345 -10.74 4.34 9.95
C GLN A 345 -10.11 4.04 8.57
N PHE A 346 -8.81 3.69 8.51
CA PHE A 346 -8.13 3.44 7.24
C PHE A 346 -8.77 2.24 6.53
N GLN A 347 -8.98 1.15 7.26
CA GLN A 347 -9.60 -0.06 6.73
C GLN A 347 -11.02 0.20 6.20
N LEU A 348 -11.75 1.17 6.78
CA LEU A 348 -13.09 1.54 6.33
C LEU A 348 -13.08 2.24 4.97
N HIS A 349 -12.05 3.00 4.65
CA HIS A 349 -12.04 3.91 3.50
C HIS A 349 -11.07 3.54 2.36
N LYS A 350 -10.04 2.73 2.63
CA LYS A 350 -9.00 2.39 1.65
C LYS A 350 -9.53 1.95 0.29
N GLU A 351 -10.53 1.08 0.25
CA GLU A 351 -11.09 0.55 -1.01
C GLU A 351 -11.82 1.63 -1.80
N LYS A 352 -12.51 2.56 -1.12
CA LYS A 352 -13.22 3.66 -1.77
C LYS A 352 -12.25 4.71 -2.31
N ASN A 353 -11.21 5.06 -1.55
CA ASN A 353 -10.17 5.99 -1.97
C ASN A 353 -9.51 5.49 -3.27
N LYS A 354 -9.14 4.22 -3.25
CA LYS A 354 -8.53 3.49 -4.34
C LYS A 354 -9.42 3.37 -5.56
N TYR A 355 -10.71 3.02 -5.39
CA TYR A 355 -11.70 3.05 -6.47
C TYR A 355 -11.76 4.42 -7.16
N LEU A 356 -11.77 5.52 -6.38
CA LEU A 356 -11.87 6.86 -6.92
C LEU A 356 -10.59 7.31 -7.65
N LEU A 357 -9.41 6.91 -7.16
CA LEU A 357 -8.15 7.16 -7.87
C LEU A 357 -8.13 6.46 -9.24
N ILE A 358 -8.54 5.19 -9.32
CA ILE A 358 -8.62 4.48 -10.62
C ILE A 358 -9.64 5.17 -11.53
N LYS A 359 -10.78 5.60 -10.98
CA LYS A 359 -11.81 6.31 -11.75
C LYS A 359 -11.27 7.61 -12.34
N LEU A 360 -10.44 8.36 -11.59
CA LEU A 360 -9.72 9.53 -12.10
C LEU A 360 -8.77 9.17 -13.25
N LYS A 361 -7.86 8.21 -13.04
CA LYS A 361 -6.93 7.75 -14.08
C LYS A 361 -7.67 7.32 -15.36
N THR A 362 -8.75 6.56 -15.20
CA THR A 362 -9.56 6.08 -16.33
C THR A 362 -10.21 7.24 -17.08
N PHE A 363 -10.74 8.22 -16.35
CA PHE A 363 -11.37 9.41 -16.93
C PHE A 363 -10.37 10.25 -17.72
N PHE A 364 -9.14 10.36 -17.25
CA PHE A 364 -8.04 11.11 -17.86
C PHE A 364 -7.07 10.20 -18.62
N SER A 365 -7.56 9.09 -19.17
CA SER A 365 -6.78 8.24 -20.07
C SER A 365 -6.39 9.01 -21.35
N ILE A 366 -5.23 8.68 -21.95
CA ILE A 366 -4.68 9.35 -23.15
C ILE A 366 -5.76 9.57 -24.24
N ASN A 367 -6.55 8.54 -24.55
CA ASN A 367 -7.58 8.64 -25.58
C ASN A 367 -8.65 9.70 -25.26
N ARG A 368 -8.99 9.87 -23.98
CA ARG A 368 -9.89 10.92 -23.51
C ARG A 368 -9.21 12.28 -23.50
N LEU A 369 -7.96 12.38 -23.06
CA LEU A 369 -7.20 13.63 -23.06
C LEU A 369 -7.10 14.24 -24.45
N ASN A 370 -6.77 13.42 -25.47
CA ASN A 370 -6.74 13.87 -26.87
C ASN A 370 -8.10 14.43 -27.32
N LYS A 371 -9.20 13.80 -26.88
CA LYS A 371 -10.54 14.29 -27.17
C LYS A 371 -10.86 15.58 -26.42
N ILE A 372 -10.43 15.70 -25.17
CA ILE A 372 -10.59 16.90 -24.32
C ILE A 372 -9.83 18.09 -24.92
N LYS A 373 -8.55 17.90 -25.28
CA LYS A 373 -7.72 18.91 -25.99
C LYS A 373 -8.48 19.44 -27.21
N THR A 374 -8.98 18.54 -28.05
CA THR A 374 -9.77 18.91 -29.24
C THR A 374 -11.03 19.75 -28.94
N ILE A 375 -11.73 19.49 -27.82
CA ILE A 375 -12.92 20.26 -27.41
C ILE A 375 -12.56 21.71 -27.07
N PHE A 376 -11.38 21.93 -26.49
CA PHE A 376 -10.92 23.24 -26.02
C PHE A 376 -9.79 23.86 -26.85
N ASN A 377 -9.44 23.32 -28.02
CA ASN A 377 -8.35 23.81 -28.88
C ASN A 377 -8.43 25.32 -29.25
N ASN A 378 -9.60 25.96 -29.12
CA ASN A 378 -9.80 27.40 -29.41
C ASN A 378 -9.97 28.25 -28.14
N LEU A 379 -9.80 27.67 -26.95
CA LEU A 379 -9.87 28.40 -25.70
C LEU A 379 -8.55 29.13 -25.48
N ASN A 380 -8.59 30.46 -25.57
CA ASN A 380 -7.39 31.31 -25.43
C ASN A 380 -7.24 31.91 -24.03
N GLU A 381 -8.28 31.87 -23.21
CA GLU A 381 -8.30 32.49 -21.88
C GLU A 381 -8.96 31.54 -20.88
N LYS A 382 -8.45 31.55 -19.65
CA LYS A 382 -8.96 30.76 -18.53
C LYS A 382 -10.46 30.95 -18.31
N LYS A 383 -11.16 29.83 -18.11
CA LYS A 383 -12.57 29.76 -17.75
C LYS A 383 -12.75 29.17 -16.36
N VAL A 384 -13.52 29.85 -15.49
CA VAL A 384 -13.83 29.40 -14.13
C VAL A 384 -15.31 29.05 -14.01
N ILE A 385 -15.61 27.86 -13.48
CA ILE A 385 -16.97 27.35 -13.29
C ILE A 385 -17.14 26.96 -11.82
N ASN A 386 -18.12 27.56 -11.15
CA ASN A 386 -18.47 27.25 -9.77
C ASN A 386 -19.88 26.65 -9.72
N SER A 387 -20.02 25.46 -9.14
CA SER A 387 -21.33 24.83 -8.96
C SER A 387 -21.31 23.81 -7.82
N ASN A 388 -22.35 23.79 -6.99
CA ASN A 388 -22.48 22.87 -5.85
C ASN A 388 -21.27 22.86 -4.89
N GLY A 389 -20.59 24.00 -4.73
CA GLY A 389 -19.39 24.10 -3.88
C GLY A 389 -18.12 23.51 -4.50
N ILE A 390 -18.14 23.17 -5.80
CA ILE A 390 -16.98 22.74 -6.58
C ILE A 390 -16.53 23.91 -7.46
N ARG A 391 -15.22 24.18 -7.46
CA ARG A 391 -14.55 25.13 -8.36
C ARG A 391 -13.74 24.37 -9.40
N LEU A 392 -14.19 24.43 -10.65
CA LEU A 392 -13.49 23.95 -11.83
C LEU A 392 -12.81 25.13 -12.53
N VAL A 393 -11.55 24.96 -12.89
CA VAL A 393 -10.79 25.91 -13.71
C VAL A 393 -10.35 25.19 -14.97
N ILE A 394 -10.57 25.82 -16.13
CA ILE A 394 -10.14 25.32 -17.43
C ILE A 394 -9.19 26.36 -18.02
N GLY A 395 -7.90 26.01 -18.12
CA GLY A 395 -6.83 26.83 -18.70
C GLY A 395 -6.93 26.94 -20.22
N GLY A 396 -6.32 28.00 -20.76
CA GLY A 396 -6.32 28.29 -22.19
C GLY A 396 -5.14 27.64 -22.90
N SER A 397 -4.63 28.31 -23.94
CA SER A 397 -3.36 27.99 -24.63
C SER A 397 -2.29 29.06 -24.37
N LYS A 398 -2.48 29.85 -23.31
CA LYS A 398 -1.63 30.97 -22.93
C LYS A 398 -1.14 30.73 -21.53
N ASP A 399 0.07 31.20 -21.27
CA ASP A 399 0.67 31.25 -19.95
C ASP A 399 -0.28 31.93 -18.94
N ASP A 400 -0.60 31.18 -17.90
CA ASP A 400 -1.46 31.48 -16.79
C ASP A 400 -0.68 31.33 -15.48
N ILE A 401 -1.16 32.02 -14.45
CA ILE A 401 -0.66 31.86 -13.08
C ILE A 401 -1.82 31.38 -12.21
N TYR A 402 -1.66 30.18 -11.65
CA TYR A 402 -2.62 29.51 -10.79
C TYR A 402 -2.23 29.68 -9.31
N ILE A 403 -2.76 30.74 -8.69
CA ILE A 403 -2.61 31.01 -7.25
C ILE A 403 -3.90 30.66 -6.47
N ASP A 404 -5.06 30.84 -7.11
CA ASP A 404 -6.35 30.62 -6.45
C ASP A 404 -6.69 29.13 -6.35
N GLY A 405 -7.04 28.65 -5.15
CA GLY A 405 -7.40 27.25 -4.93
C GLY A 405 -8.60 26.78 -5.76
N ALA A 406 -8.48 25.62 -6.42
CA ALA A 406 -9.54 24.95 -7.18
C ALA A 406 -9.74 23.51 -6.68
N ASP A 407 -10.85 22.86 -7.04
CA ASP A 407 -11.02 21.42 -6.87
C ASP A 407 -10.47 20.63 -8.07
N LEU A 408 -10.56 21.20 -9.27
CA LEU A 408 -9.97 20.67 -10.49
C LEU A 408 -9.46 21.82 -11.37
N ILE A 409 -8.23 21.72 -11.83
CA ILE A 409 -7.64 22.50 -12.92
C ILE A 409 -7.46 21.54 -14.10
N LEU A 410 -7.99 21.93 -15.24
CA LEU A 410 -7.74 21.28 -16.52
C LEU A 410 -7.08 22.32 -17.42
N ASP A 411 -5.77 22.24 -17.59
CA ASP A 411 -5.05 23.10 -18.51
C ASP A 411 -4.96 22.47 -19.90
N ILE A 412 -4.99 23.31 -20.93
CA ILE A 412 -4.91 22.88 -22.32
C ILE A 412 -3.51 23.17 -22.88
N GLY A 413 -2.91 24.26 -22.40
CA GLY A 413 -1.47 24.44 -22.33
C GLY A 413 -1.03 25.91 -22.23
N GLY A 414 0.27 26.13 -22.34
CA GLY A 414 0.91 27.41 -22.02
C GLY A 414 2.13 27.11 -21.15
N ASP A 415 3.03 28.07 -20.94
CA ASP A 415 4.11 27.87 -19.95
C ASP A 415 3.63 28.43 -18.60
N ASP A 416 2.97 27.57 -17.83
CA ASP A 416 2.11 27.89 -16.70
C ASP A 416 2.84 27.87 -15.35
N GLN A 417 2.32 28.65 -14.39
CA GLN A 417 2.84 28.66 -13.02
C GLN A 417 1.77 28.26 -12.03
N TYR A 418 1.96 27.09 -11.43
CA TYR A 418 1.14 26.58 -10.33
C TYR A 418 1.80 26.92 -9.00
N PHE A 419 1.34 28.00 -8.37
CA PHE A 419 2.00 28.55 -7.18
C PHE A 419 1.10 28.49 -5.93
N VAL A 420 1.61 27.85 -4.88
CA VAL A 420 0.93 27.77 -3.58
C VAL A 420 1.76 28.52 -2.52
N PRO A 421 1.52 29.84 -2.32
CA PRO A 421 2.32 30.70 -1.44
C PRO A 421 2.16 30.35 0.04
N HIS A 422 1.01 30.61 0.66
CA HIS A 422 0.77 30.36 2.09
C HIS A 422 -0.75 30.20 2.35
N GLU A 423 -1.12 29.55 3.47
CA GLU A 423 -2.49 29.21 3.92
C GLU A 423 -3.21 28.02 3.20
N ARG A 424 -3.87 27.16 3.99
CA ARG A 424 -4.38 25.83 3.57
C ARG A 424 -5.62 25.92 2.67
N ASN A 425 -5.47 25.49 1.41
CA ASN A 425 -6.17 24.37 0.77
C ASN A 425 -5.92 24.45 -0.74
N SER A 426 -4.81 23.92 -1.25
CA SER A 426 -4.78 23.57 -2.66
C SER A 426 -5.43 22.18 -2.79
N LYS A 427 -6.73 22.20 -3.09
CA LYS A 427 -7.58 21.03 -3.37
C LYS A 427 -7.53 20.66 -4.85
N ALA A 428 -6.51 21.08 -5.58
CA ALA A 428 -6.51 20.87 -7.02
C ALA A 428 -6.12 19.43 -7.33
N ILE A 429 -7.04 18.73 -8.01
CA ILE A 429 -6.61 17.80 -9.05
C ILE A 429 -6.15 18.67 -10.22
N ILE A 430 -4.99 18.39 -10.79
CA ILE A 430 -4.41 19.18 -11.88
C ILE A 430 -4.21 18.23 -13.05
N ILE A 431 -4.72 18.61 -14.21
CA ILE A 431 -4.56 17.90 -15.48
C ILE A 431 -4.01 18.91 -16.46
N ASP A 432 -2.70 18.89 -16.63
CA ASP A 432 -1.99 19.68 -17.62
C ASP A 432 -1.76 18.85 -18.89
N LEU A 433 -1.84 19.52 -20.05
CA LEU A 433 -1.79 18.89 -21.36
C LEU A 433 -0.67 19.41 -22.25
N ALA A 434 0.00 20.51 -21.87
CA ALA A 434 1.18 21.00 -22.55
C ALA A 434 1.73 22.25 -21.88
N GLY A 435 3.03 22.32 -21.72
CA GLY A 435 3.68 23.54 -21.30
C GLY A 435 5.14 23.27 -21.03
N ASN A 436 5.87 24.26 -20.56
CA ASN A 436 7.06 24.02 -19.74
C ASN A 436 6.76 24.71 -18.41
N ASP A 437 6.22 23.93 -17.47
CA ASP A 437 5.44 24.41 -16.36
C ASP A 437 6.23 24.44 -15.05
N ILE A 438 5.83 25.35 -14.16
CA ILE A 438 6.44 25.51 -12.85
C ILE A 438 5.43 25.16 -11.77
N TYR A 439 5.65 24.03 -11.10
CA TYR A 439 4.89 23.59 -9.95
C TYR A 439 5.64 23.94 -8.66
N ASN A 440 5.27 25.06 -8.05
CA ASN A 440 5.98 25.59 -6.88
C ASN A 440 5.08 25.69 -5.65
N SER A 441 5.54 25.12 -4.54
CA SER A 441 4.87 25.31 -3.24
C SER A 441 5.85 25.56 -2.11
N GLN A 442 5.43 26.47 -1.22
CA GLN A 442 6.12 26.78 0.03
C GLN A 442 5.43 26.14 1.25
N VAL A 443 4.51 25.19 1.03
CA VAL A 443 3.79 24.46 2.08
C VAL A 443 3.73 22.96 1.76
N ASP A 444 3.57 22.13 2.78
CA ASP A 444 3.46 20.68 2.62
C ASP A 444 2.17 20.26 1.87
N PHE A 445 2.12 19.00 1.44
CA PHE A 445 0.92 18.34 0.91
C PHE A 445 0.38 18.88 -0.42
N GLN A 446 1.26 19.15 -1.39
CA GLN A 446 0.90 19.69 -2.71
C GLN A 446 1.14 18.73 -3.87
N PHE A 447 0.52 19.08 -5.02
CA PHE A 447 0.75 18.47 -6.34
C PHE A 447 0.65 16.94 -6.33
N GLY A 448 -0.60 16.45 -6.41
CA GLY A 448 -0.88 15.02 -6.33
C GLY A 448 -0.87 14.44 -4.90
N ALA A 449 -0.73 15.26 -3.86
CA ALA A 449 -0.70 14.79 -2.47
C ALA A 449 -2.09 14.46 -1.89
N GLY A 450 -2.34 13.20 -1.57
CA GLY A 450 -3.54 12.68 -0.93
C GLY A 450 -3.58 12.83 0.60
N TYR A 451 -3.45 14.05 1.13
CA TYR A 451 -3.58 14.33 2.58
C TYR A 451 -5.06 14.35 3.02
N PHE A 452 -5.57 13.25 3.55
CA PHE A 452 -7.00 13.04 3.86
C PHE A 452 -7.93 13.38 2.69
N LYS A 453 -7.45 13.17 1.47
CA LYS A 453 -8.16 13.41 0.22
C LYS A 453 -7.65 12.46 -0.86
N ILE A 454 -8.39 12.39 -1.96
CA ILE A 454 -7.87 11.88 -3.23
C ILE A 454 -7.33 13.07 -4.03
N SER A 455 -6.11 12.97 -4.53
CA SER A 455 -5.45 14.00 -5.34
C SER A 455 -4.70 13.35 -6.48
N TYR A 456 -4.66 14.05 -7.61
CA TYR A 456 -4.01 13.61 -8.83
C TYR A 456 -3.42 14.83 -9.54
N LEU A 457 -2.14 14.75 -9.88
CA LEU A 457 -1.48 15.63 -10.83
C LEU A 457 -1.15 14.77 -12.05
N LEU A 458 -1.59 15.20 -13.22
CA LEU A 458 -1.21 14.64 -14.51
C LEU A 458 -0.59 15.76 -15.32
N ASP A 459 0.70 15.66 -15.61
CA ASP A 459 1.29 16.39 -16.73
C ASP A 459 1.39 15.45 -17.95
N MET A 460 1.22 16.00 -19.16
CA MET A 460 1.21 15.21 -20.40
C MET A 460 2.43 15.44 -21.29
N GLN A 461 3.05 16.62 -21.22
CA GLN A 461 4.18 17.00 -22.05
C GLN A 461 4.75 18.36 -21.64
N GLY A 462 6.04 18.41 -21.35
CA GLY A 462 6.74 19.66 -21.07
C GLY A 462 8.10 19.41 -20.46
N ASP A 463 9.02 20.37 -20.54
CA ASP A 463 10.20 20.34 -19.67
C ASP A 463 9.86 21.15 -18.40
N ASP A 464 9.41 20.46 -17.35
CA ASP A 464 8.77 21.03 -16.16
C ASP A 464 9.70 21.10 -14.93
N SER A 465 9.30 21.93 -13.98
CA SER A 465 10.00 22.10 -12.70
C SER A 465 9.04 21.96 -11.53
N TYR A 466 9.23 20.90 -10.74
CA TYR A 466 8.51 20.63 -9.50
C TYR A 466 9.37 20.99 -8.29
N SER A 467 9.01 22.04 -7.55
CA SER A 467 9.74 22.48 -6.34
C SER A 467 8.80 22.61 -5.15
N VAL A 468 8.88 21.66 -4.22
CA VAL A 468 7.89 21.47 -3.16
C VAL A 468 8.50 21.24 -1.77
N GLU A 469 7.66 21.41 -0.74
CA GLU A 469 7.98 21.03 0.64
C GLU A 469 7.63 19.55 0.92
N ASN A 470 7.39 19.17 2.18
CA ASN A 470 7.25 17.77 2.56
C ASN A 470 5.91 17.18 2.09
N PHE A 471 5.83 15.85 2.03
CA PHE A 471 4.58 15.13 1.78
C PHE A 471 3.86 15.53 0.48
N SER A 472 4.61 15.87 -0.56
CA SER A 472 4.11 16.35 -1.86
C SER A 472 4.47 15.38 -3.00
N LEU A 473 4.02 15.64 -4.23
CA LEU A 473 4.37 14.86 -5.42
C LEU A 473 3.95 13.39 -5.30
N GLY A 474 2.65 13.15 -5.40
CA GLY A 474 2.12 11.79 -5.36
C GLY A 474 2.15 11.11 -3.99
N THR A 475 2.34 11.84 -2.90
CA THR A 475 2.30 11.26 -1.53
C THR A 475 0.87 11.03 -1.04
N SER A 476 0.63 10.02 -0.20
CA SER A 476 -0.62 9.83 0.52
C SER A 476 -0.43 9.80 2.03
N ILE A 477 -1.35 10.49 2.73
CA ILE A 477 -1.59 10.29 4.15
C ILE A 477 -3.07 10.01 4.30
N PHE A 478 -3.41 8.75 4.62
CA PHE A 478 -4.80 8.34 4.84
C PHE A 478 -5.75 8.48 3.62
N GLY A 479 -5.21 8.94 2.50
CA GLY A 479 -5.91 9.21 1.25
C GLY A 479 -5.29 8.42 0.10
N ALA A 480 -5.34 9.01 -1.09
CA ALA A 480 -4.68 8.49 -2.27
C ALA A 480 -4.05 9.65 -3.04
N GLY A 481 -2.77 9.53 -3.33
CA GLY A 481 -1.99 10.55 -4.03
C GLY A 481 -1.33 9.96 -5.26
N LEU A 482 -1.37 10.71 -6.36
CA LEU A 482 -0.77 10.32 -7.62
C LEU A 482 -0.19 11.55 -8.31
N LEU A 483 1.05 11.43 -8.73
CA LEU A 483 1.66 12.24 -9.78
C LEU A 483 1.88 11.32 -10.98
N GLN A 484 1.48 11.76 -12.16
CA GLN A 484 1.80 11.11 -13.41
C GLN A 484 2.36 12.17 -14.35
N ASP A 485 3.62 12.05 -14.69
CA ASP A 485 4.24 12.75 -15.81
C ASP A 485 4.33 11.77 -16.98
N LEU A 486 4.20 12.27 -18.21
CA LEU A 486 4.27 11.40 -19.39
C LEU A 486 5.51 11.65 -20.23
N LYS A 487 5.99 12.90 -20.29
CA LYS A 487 6.97 13.33 -21.28
C LYS A 487 7.61 14.64 -20.84
N GLY A 488 8.92 14.65 -20.78
CA GLY A 488 9.63 15.89 -20.49
C GLY A 488 11.10 15.71 -20.34
N ASN A 489 11.76 16.68 -19.73
CA ASN A 489 13.03 16.49 -19.05
C ASN A 489 12.92 17.29 -17.76
N ASP A 490 12.47 16.61 -16.73
CA ASP A 490 11.82 17.24 -15.60
C ASP A 490 12.73 17.37 -14.40
N ASN A 491 12.48 18.40 -13.61
CA ASN A 491 13.24 18.66 -12.39
C ASN A 491 12.34 18.49 -11.17
N TYR A 492 12.46 17.35 -10.50
CA TYR A 492 11.74 17.05 -9.27
C TYR A 492 12.58 17.39 -8.04
N ARG A 493 12.15 18.38 -7.27
CA ARG A 493 12.82 18.81 -6.05
C ARG A 493 11.87 18.84 -4.87
N SER A 494 12.18 18.05 -3.86
CA SER A 494 11.44 18.02 -2.60
C SER A 494 12.36 17.94 -1.39
N LYS A 495 11.79 18.16 -0.20
CA LYS A 495 12.53 18.10 1.06
C LYS A 495 12.50 16.71 1.68
N ARG A 496 11.33 16.25 2.15
CA ARG A 496 11.15 14.93 2.80
C ARG A 496 9.79 14.33 2.49
N TYR A 497 9.64 13.02 2.63
CA TYR A 497 8.33 12.34 2.56
C TYR A 497 7.59 12.54 1.23
N SER A 498 8.30 12.68 0.11
CA SER A 498 7.73 13.12 -1.18
C SER A 498 8.02 12.14 -2.30
N MET A 499 7.43 12.33 -3.49
CA MET A 499 7.67 11.50 -4.68
C MET A 499 7.26 10.04 -4.42
N GLY A 500 5.94 9.81 -4.42
CA GLY A 500 5.37 8.47 -4.34
C GLY A 500 5.45 7.83 -2.94
N VAL A 501 5.16 8.58 -1.88
CA VAL A 501 5.17 8.04 -0.49
C VAL A 501 3.80 7.60 -0.02
N GLY A 502 3.69 6.42 0.57
CA GLY A 502 2.47 5.93 1.18
C GLY A 502 2.53 5.93 2.71
N LEU A 503 1.57 6.59 3.37
CA LEU A 503 1.29 6.43 4.81
C LEU A 503 -0.21 6.19 4.98
N LEU A 504 -0.60 4.97 5.41
CA LEU A 504 -2.02 4.59 5.49
C LEU A 504 -2.78 4.90 4.19
N GLY A 505 -2.20 4.57 3.04
CA GLY A 505 -2.73 4.99 1.75
C GLY A 505 -1.84 4.54 0.59
N ASP A 506 -2.25 4.91 -0.61
CA ASP A 506 -1.52 4.65 -1.85
C ASP A 506 -0.92 5.97 -2.36
N GLY A 507 0.41 6.08 -2.33
CA GLY A 507 1.15 7.20 -2.90
C GLY A 507 2.00 6.74 -4.07
N GLN A 508 1.91 7.43 -5.21
CA GLN A 508 2.49 7.00 -6.47
C GLN A 508 3.05 8.20 -7.25
N LEU A 509 4.24 8.03 -7.80
CA LEU A 509 4.78 8.86 -8.88
C LEU A 509 5.04 7.94 -10.07
N LEU A 510 4.53 8.32 -11.23
CA LEU A 510 4.76 7.62 -12.49
C LEU A 510 5.35 8.63 -13.45
N ASP A 511 6.54 8.37 -13.95
CA ASP A 511 7.12 9.05 -15.10
C ASP A 511 7.14 8.06 -16.27
N GLU A 512 6.91 8.54 -17.50
CA GLU A 512 6.91 7.67 -18.69
C GLU A 512 8.03 7.96 -19.69
N ALA A 513 8.62 9.15 -19.67
CA ALA A 513 9.69 9.49 -20.58
C ALA A 513 10.34 10.84 -20.25
N GLY A 514 11.66 10.86 -20.19
CA GLY A 514 12.41 12.10 -20.07
C GLY A 514 13.81 11.85 -19.53
N ASN A 515 14.71 12.83 -19.64
CA ASN A 515 15.97 12.76 -18.89
C ASN A 515 15.84 13.66 -17.65
N ASP A 516 15.46 13.07 -16.54
CA ASP A 516 14.93 13.73 -15.37
C ASP A 516 15.92 13.79 -14.21
N ILE A 517 15.67 14.75 -13.32
CA ILE A 517 16.44 14.92 -12.09
C ILE A 517 15.52 14.81 -10.89
N TYR A 518 15.70 13.75 -10.11
CA TYR A 518 14.99 13.49 -8.87
C TYR A 518 15.86 13.85 -7.66
N GLN A 519 15.57 14.98 -7.01
CA GLN A 519 16.30 15.42 -5.83
C GLN A 519 15.41 15.48 -4.58
N SER A 520 15.80 14.72 -3.56
CA SER A 520 15.15 14.72 -2.24
C SER A 520 16.15 14.71 -1.10
N GLY A 521 15.67 15.00 0.10
CA GLY A 521 16.46 14.94 1.31
C GLY A 521 16.53 13.55 1.93
N ILE A 522 15.35 12.98 2.24
CA ILE A 522 15.17 11.68 2.91
C ILE A 522 13.72 11.20 2.74
N PHE A 523 13.43 9.92 2.92
CA PHE A 523 12.07 9.36 2.92
C PHE A 523 11.27 9.67 1.66
N SER A 524 11.89 9.57 0.49
CA SER A 524 11.25 9.93 -0.78
C SER A 524 11.51 8.87 -1.85
N LEU A 525 10.91 9.02 -3.02
CA LEU A 525 11.11 8.10 -4.15
C LEU A 525 10.60 6.69 -3.82
N GLY A 526 9.28 6.55 -3.68
CA GLY A 526 8.65 5.22 -3.57
C GLY A 526 8.71 4.61 -2.17
N VAL A 527 8.48 5.41 -1.12
CA VAL A 527 8.58 4.93 0.28
C VAL A 527 7.24 4.45 0.84
N GLY A 528 7.23 3.25 1.40
CA GLY A 528 6.09 2.68 2.13
C GLY A 528 6.25 2.80 3.65
N LEU A 529 5.54 3.76 4.24
CA LEU A 529 5.43 3.92 5.69
C LEU A 529 4.30 3.05 6.27
N TYR A 530 3.95 3.18 7.54
CA TYR A 530 2.94 2.32 8.20
C TYR A 530 1.66 2.10 7.37
N GLN A 531 1.43 0.83 7.00
CA GLN A 531 0.33 0.35 6.14
C GLN A 531 0.18 1.07 4.78
N GLY A 532 1.16 1.87 4.39
CA GLY A 532 1.18 2.56 3.12
C GLY A 532 1.80 1.72 2.02
N PHE A 533 1.37 2.03 0.80
CA PHE A 533 2.03 1.63 -0.43
C PHE A 533 2.61 2.87 -1.07
N GLY A 534 3.93 2.94 -1.15
CA GLY A 534 4.67 3.96 -1.88
C GLY A 534 5.30 3.36 -3.12
N CYS A 535 5.19 4.05 -4.26
CA CYS A 535 5.72 3.57 -5.53
C CYS A 535 6.25 4.73 -6.37
N VAL A 536 7.43 4.53 -6.94
CA VAL A 536 7.90 5.25 -8.13
C VAL A 536 7.96 4.26 -9.27
N VAL A 537 7.57 4.70 -10.45
CA VAL A 537 7.71 3.99 -11.70
C VAL A 537 8.28 4.98 -12.69
N GLU A 538 9.47 4.68 -13.19
CA GLU A 538 10.10 5.34 -14.33
C GLU A 538 10.09 4.32 -15.49
N LEU A 539 9.87 4.79 -16.71
CA LEU A 539 9.81 3.94 -17.89
C LEU A 539 10.93 4.15 -18.89
N LYS A 540 11.40 5.38 -19.07
CA LYS A 540 12.38 5.69 -20.08
C LYS A 540 13.10 7.00 -19.77
N GLY A 541 14.41 6.93 -19.60
CA GLY A 541 15.20 8.14 -19.43
C GLY A 541 16.69 7.94 -19.43
N GLU A 542 17.44 8.99 -19.17
CA GLU A 542 18.79 8.87 -18.59
C GLU A 542 18.77 9.78 -17.36
N ASP A 543 18.39 9.19 -16.25
CA ASP A 543 17.87 9.88 -15.09
C ASP A 543 18.88 9.95 -13.96
N ARG A 544 18.65 10.94 -13.09
CA ARG A 544 19.50 11.18 -11.94
C ARG A 544 18.70 11.25 -10.66
N TYR A 545 18.94 10.28 -9.79
CA TYR A 545 18.31 10.18 -8.49
C TYR A 545 19.28 10.57 -7.37
N VAL A 546 18.88 11.51 -6.51
CA VAL A 546 19.69 12.01 -5.39
C VAL A 546 18.87 12.06 -4.10
N SER A 547 19.33 11.32 -3.08
CA SER A 547 18.75 11.34 -1.72
C SER A 547 19.83 11.25 -0.63
N THR A 548 20.67 12.28 -0.52
CA THR A 548 21.83 12.31 0.40
C THR A 548 22.00 13.61 1.20
N ALA A 549 21.00 14.50 1.24
CA ALA A 549 21.30 15.90 1.53
C ALA A 549 20.90 16.43 2.92
N THR A 550 19.97 15.78 3.66
CA THR A 550 19.27 16.49 4.75
C THR A 550 19.46 15.96 6.17
N VAL A 551 19.84 14.69 6.36
CA VAL A 551 19.99 14.08 7.70
C VAL A 551 21.35 13.43 7.80
N LYS A 552 22.18 13.88 8.74
CA LYS A 552 23.50 13.28 8.97
C LYS A 552 23.34 11.89 9.58
N SER A 553 24.22 10.98 9.21
CA SER A 553 24.22 9.65 9.78
C SER A 553 24.43 9.66 11.29
N SER A 554 23.61 8.87 11.99
CA SER A 554 23.80 8.58 13.42
C SER A 554 25.06 7.76 13.73
N TYR A 555 25.71 7.16 12.72
CA TYR A 555 26.92 6.36 12.87
C TYR A 555 28.21 7.20 13.00
N GLY A 556 28.10 8.53 12.85
CA GLY A 556 29.16 9.48 13.20
C GLY A 556 30.27 9.64 12.15
N GLU A 557 30.15 9.03 10.98
CA GLU A 557 31.09 9.26 9.88
C GLU A 557 30.88 10.63 9.21
N GLU A 558 31.99 11.30 8.89
CA GLU A 558 31.97 12.60 8.24
C GLU A 558 31.43 12.49 6.80
N ASN A 559 30.55 13.41 6.42
CA ASN A 559 29.91 13.48 5.09
C ASN A 559 29.08 12.25 4.70
N ILE A 560 28.64 11.44 5.66
CA ILE A 560 27.65 10.38 5.44
C ILE A 560 26.28 10.83 5.96
N PHE A 561 25.27 10.67 5.12
CA PHE A 561 23.90 11.07 5.38
C PHE A 561 22.96 9.87 5.28
N ASP A 562 21.85 9.92 6.00
CA ASP A 562 20.76 8.95 5.86
C ASP A 562 19.90 9.31 4.63
N GLY A 563 19.53 8.29 3.85
CA GLY A 563 18.77 8.42 2.62
C GLY A 563 17.34 7.91 2.78
N LEU A 564 17.14 6.67 3.24
CA LEU A 564 15.81 6.11 3.53
C LEU A 564 14.79 6.31 2.39
N SER A 565 15.28 6.24 1.16
CA SER A 565 14.56 6.57 -0.09
C SER A 565 14.82 5.50 -1.15
N MET A 566 14.15 5.61 -2.30
CA MET A 566 14.31 4.73 -3.47
C MET A 566 13.80 3.32 -3.16
N GLY A 567 12.48 3.18 -3.05
CA GLY A 567 11.83 1.89 -2.85
C GLY A 567 11.95 1.33 -1.43
N VAL A 568 11.96 2.19 -0.41
CA VAL A 568 12.13 1.77 0.99
C VAL A 568 10.81 1.45 1.67
N GLY A 569 10.73 0.31 2.35
CA GLY A 569 9.66 0.01 3.29
C GLY A 569 10.10 0.30 4.72
N TYR A 570 9.46 1.24 5.41
CA TYR A 570 9.95 1.76 6.71
C TYR A 570 8.88 1.77 7.80
N GLY A 571 9.19 1.14 8.94
CA GLY A 571 8.42 1.23 10.18
C GLY A 571 9.08 2.09 11.25
N LEU A 572 8.27 2.67 12.14
CA LEU A 572 8.74 3.36 13.33
C LEU A 572 9.03 2.35 14.44
N ARG A 573 10.33 2.17 14.75
CA ARG A 573 10.80 1.27 15.80
C ARG A 573 10.07 1.51 17.11
N SER A 574 9.75 0.41 17.81
CA SER A 574 9.01 0.40 19.07
C SER A 574 7.58 0.95 19.02
N TYR A 575 7.08 1.33 17.84
CA TYR A 575 5.73 1.87 17.71
C TYR A 575 4.88 1.18 16.64
N CYS A 576 5.29 1.21 15.36
CA CYS A 576 4.48 0.66 14.28
C CYS A 576 5.33 0.06 13.15
N ARG A 577 4.81 -0.97 12.50
CA ARG A 577 5.47 -1.66 11.37
C ARG A 577 5.59 -0.79 10.12
N GLY A 578 6.45 -1.17 9.18
CA GLY A 578 6.54 -0.52 7.89
C GLY A 578 5.46 -0.92 6.88
N GLY A 579 5.47 -0.22 5.75
CA GLY A 579 4.64 -0.48 4.58
C GLY A 579 5.40 -1.22 3.47
N ILE A 580 4.93 -1.01 2.25
CA ILE A 580 5.56 -1.51 1.02
C ILE A 580 6.05 -0.30 0.24
N GLY A 581 7.37 -0.19 0.09
CA GLY A 581 8.00 0.79 -0.81
C GLY A 581 8.57 0.09 -2.03
N LEU A 582 8.37 0.69 -3.20
CA LEU A 582 8.88 0.20 -4.47
C LEU A 582 9.42 1.36 -5.32
N LEU A 583 10.57 1.16 -5.94
CA LEU A 583 11.00 1.92 -7.11
C LEU A 583 11.20 0.93 -8.24
N LEU A 584 10.61 1.24 -9.38
CA LEU A 584 10.74 0.47 -10.59
C LEU A 584 11.26 1.38 -11.69
N ASP A 585 12.40 1.01 -12.24
CA ASP A 585 12.98 1.58 -13.44
C ASP A 585 12.89 0.55 -14.58
N TYR A 586 12.77 1.00 -15.82
CA TYR A 586 12.57 0.12 -16.97
C TYR A 586 13.68 0.21 -18.02
N GLU A 587 14.09 1.41 -18.41
CA GLU A 587 15.06 1.63 -19.48
C GLU A 587 15.74 2.98 -19.32
N GLY A 588 17.05 2.97 -19.09
CA GLY A 588 17.84 4.19 -19.04
C GLY A 588 19.27 3.92 -18.67
N ASN A 589 20.18 4.88 -18.84
CA ASN A 589 21.51 4.76 -18.24
C ASN A 589 21.56 5.73 -17.06
N ASP A 590 21.13 5.23 -15.91
CA ASP A 590 20.72 6.04 -14.80
C ASP A 590 21.79 6.14 -13.72
N SER A 591 21.64 7.15 -12.87
CA SER A 591 22.56 7.39 -11.76
C SER A 591 21.80 7.55 -10.45
N TYR A 592 22.01 6.58 -9.55
CA TYR A 592 21.39 6.52 -8.24
C TYR A 592 22.39 6.92 -7.16
N HIS A 593 22.14 8.02 -6.47
CA HIS A 593 23.00 8.52 -5.41
C HIS A 593 22.23 8.66 -4.10
N ALA A 594 22.36 7.67 -3.23
CA ALA A 594 21.57 7.55 -2.01
C ALA A 594 22.39 7.46 -0.72
N GLY A 595 21.78 7.87 0.38
CA GLY A 595 22.38 7.84 1.71
C GLY A 595 22.33 6.45 2.34
N ASN A 596 22.46 6.39 3.67
CA ASN A 596 22.25 5.15 4.40
C ASN A 596 20.79 4.70 4.28
N PHE A 597 20.62 3.40 4.37
CA PHE A 597 19.35 2.71 4.42
C PHE A 597 18.42 2.90 3.22
N SER A 598 18.96 2.80 2.01
CA SER A 598 18.28 3.25 0.78
C SER A 598 18.03 2.09 -0.19
N ILE A 599 17.76 2.41 -1.46
CA ILE A 599 17.71 1.52 -2.64
C ILE A 599 17.20 0.11 -2.30
N GLY A 600 15.88 -0.05 -2.29
CA GLY A 600 15.22 -1.34 -2.10
C GLY A 600 15.31 -1.89 -0.67
N GLN A 601 15.52 -1.04 0.34
CA GLN A 601 15.64 -1.50 1.72
C GLN A 601 14.30 -1.72 2.44
N GLY A 602 14.20 -2.84 3.16
CA GLY A 602 13.28 -2.99 4.29
C GLY A 602 13.88 -2.56 5.63
N TYR A 603 13.13 -1.75 6.39
CA TYR A 603 13.43 -1.37 7.76
C TYR A 603 12.21 -1.51 8.68
N TYR A 604 12.41 -2.16 9.83
CA TYR A 604 11.39 -2.38 10.88
C TYR A 604 10.03 -2.89 10.37
N PHE A 605 9.96 -4.19 10.05
CA PHE A 605 8.78 -4.86 9.47
C PHE A 605 8.27 -4.28 8.14
N GLY A 606 9.01 -3.35 7.51
CA GLY A 606 8.74 -2.88 6.17
C GLY A 606 9.19 -3.87 5.09
N LEU A 607 8.64 -3.71 3.89
CA LEU A 607 9.10 -4.38 2.69
C LEU A 607 9.53 -3.30 1.69
N GLY A 608 10.82 -3.25 1.39
CA GLY A 608 11.39 -2.40 0.34
C GLY A 608 11.77 -3.22 -0.88
N GLY A 609 11.69 -2.60 -2.04
CA GLY A 609 12.00 -3.21 -3.32
C GLY A 609 12.50 -2.19 -4.32
N PHE A 610 13.53 -2.57 -5.06
CA PHE A 610 14.05 -1.83 -6.20
C PHE A 610 14.16 -2.80 -7.37
N ILE A 611 13.69 -2.40 -8.54
CA ILE A 611 13.74 -3.20 -9.76
C ILE A 611 14.19 -2.30 -10.89
N ASP A 612 15.37 -2.59 -11.42
CA ASP A 612 15.84 -2.14 -12.72
C ASP A 612 15.65 -3.26 -13.73
N LEU A 613 15.43 -2.90 -14.99
CA LEU A 613 15.20 -3.84 -16.06
C LEU A 613 16.15 -3.70 -17.24
N LYS A 614 16.77 -2.54 -17.44
CA LYS A 614 17.65 -2.29 -18.60
C LYS A 614 18.41 -0.97 -18.45
N GLY A 615 19.72 -1.04 -18.51
CA GLY A 615 20.55 0.16 -18.48
C GLY A 615 22.00 -0.13 -18.22
N ASP A 616 22.92 0.79 -18.50
CA ASP A 616 24.26 0.71 -17.90
C ASP A 616 24.30 1.66 -16.69
N ASP A 617 23.95 1.14 -15.51
CA ASP A 617 23.55 1.94 -14.37
C ASP A 617 24.63 2.16 -13.32
N HIS A 618 24.54 3.31 -12.64
CA HIS A 618 25.46 3.66 -11.56
C HIS A 618 24.72 3.73 -10.22
N TYR A 619 24.89 2.69 -9.41
CA TYR A 619 24.38 2.64 -8.06
C TYR A 619 25.43 3.10 -7.05
N TYR A 620 25.15 4.20 -6.38
CA TYR A 620 25.90 4.66 -5.22
C TYR A 620 25.01 4.74 -3.99
N ALA A 621 25.38 4.02 -2.95
CA ALA A 621 24.74 4.13 -1.65
C ALA A 621 25.75 4.25 -0.51
N ASN A 622 25.28 4.46 0.73
CA ASN A 622 26.12 4.34 1.92
C ASN A 622 25.80 3.05 2.68
N ARG A 623 25.60 3.13 3.99
CA ARG A 623 25.41 1.97 4.86
C ARG A 623 24.04 1.34 4.66
N TYR A 624 23.94 0.01 4.59
CA TYR A 624 22.69 -0.69 4.27
C TYR A 624 22.08 -0.18 2.95
N GLY A 625 22.94 -0.04 1.95
CA GLY A 625 22.66 0.86 0.83
C GLY A 625 21.77 0.30 -0.27
N ILE A 626 21.87 -1.01 -0.58
CA ILE A 626 21.29 -1.63 -1.76
C ILE A 626 20.69 -3.01 -1.40
N GLY A 627 19.38 -3.16 -1.60
CA GLY A 627 18.65 -4.43 -1.44
C GLY A 627 18.77 -5.06 -0.05
N SER A 628 18.83 -4.24 0.99
CA SER A 628 19.21 -4.68 2.34
C SER A 628 18.02 -4.77 3.31
N GLY A 629 18.14 -5.61 4.35
CA GLY A 629 17.09 -5.82 5.35
C GLY A 629 17.58 -5.50 6.76
N ALA A 630 16.74 -4.80 7.55
CA ALA A 630 17.03 -4.51 8.96
C ALA A 630 15.78 -4.59 9.86
N HIS A 631 15.93 -5.20 11.04
CA HIS A 631 14.91 -5.23 12.10
C HIS A 631 13.59 -5.91 11.67
N SER A 632 13.65 -7.20 11.35
CA SER A 632 12.49 -7.98 10.92
C SER A 632 11.82 -7.45 9.65
N ALA A 633 12.59 -6.82 8.77
CA ALA A 633 12.13 -6.31 7.49
C ALA A 633 12.67 -7.11 6.30
N ILE A 634 12.12 -6.83 5.12
CA ILE A 634 12.51 -7.47 3.86
C ILE A 634 12.98 -6.38 2.90
N GLY A 635 14.23 -6.46 2.44
CA GLY A 635 14.71 -5.68 1.30
C GLY A 635 14.93 -6.58 0.10
N PHE A 636 14.60 -6.08 -1.08
CA PHE A 636 15.02 -6.71 -2.32
C PHE A 636 15.47 -5.72 -3.38
N PHE A 637 16.41 -6.18 -4.20
CA PHE A 637 16.95 -5.47 -5.33
C PHE A 637 17.02 -6.45 -6.51
N VAL A 638 16.60 -6.00 -7.67
CA VAL A 638 16.66 -6.74 -8.92
C VAL A 638 17.23 -5.81 -9.97
N ASP A 639 18.34 -6.21 -10.55
CA ASP A 639 18.79 -5.75 -11.86
C ASP A 639 18.59 -6.90 -12.85
N LYS A 640 18.46 -6.57 -14.13
CA LYS A 640 18.12 -7.50 -15.17
C LYS A 640 19.12 -7.52 -16.33
N GLU A 641 19.50 -6.36 -16.85
CA GLU A 641 20.28 -6.23 -18.08
C GLU A 641 21.09 -4.94 -18.00
N GLY A 642 22.42 -5.04 -18.05
CA GLY A 642 23.25 -3.83 -17.98
C GLY A 642 24.70 -4.11 -17.66
N ASP A 643 25.66 -3.29 -18.10
CA ASP A 643 27.02 -3.35 -17.54
C ASP A 643 27.11 -2.36 -16.36
N ASP A 644 26.77 -2.82 -15.15
CA ASP A 644 26.46 -1.92 -14.04
C ASP A 644 27.62 -1.65 -13.08
N HIS A 645 27.52 -0.52 -12.38
CA HIS A 645 28.43 -0.15 -11.32
C HIS A 645 27.74 -0.06 -9.95
N TYR A 646 27.97 -1.08 -9.11
CA TYR A 646 27.47 -1.13 -7.74
C TYR A 646 28.52 -0.63 -6.74
N SER A 647 28.28 0.52 -6.13
CA SER A 647 29.25 1.14 -5.21
C SER A 647 28.63 1.58 -3.88
N ALA A 648 29.38 1.43 -2.79
CA ALA A 648 29.06 2.15 -1.57
C ALA A 648 30.28 2.50 -0.71
N SER A 649 30.14 3.60 0.04
CA SER A 649 31.24 4.17 0.82
C SER A 649 31.42 3.57 2.23
N ALA A 650 30.43 2.81 2.72
CA ALA A 650 30.37 2.31 4.10
C ALA A 650 30.12 0.78 4.16
N HIS A 651 29.52 0.28 5.25
CA HIS A 651 29.25 -1.14 5.49
C HIS A 651 27.88 -1.57 4.92
N ALA A 652 27.62 -2.87 4.71
CA ALA A 652 26.30 -3.39 4.32
C ALA A 652 25.82 -2.84 2.96
N ILE A 653 26.42 -3.32 1.87
CA ILE A 653 26.25 -2.69 0.54
C ILE A 653 25.13 -3.36 -0.24
N ALA A 654 25.41 -4.47 -0.91
CA ALA A 654 24.46 -5.19 -1.76
C ALA A 654 23.98 -6.47 -1.08
N GLY A 655 22.67 -6.59 -0.87
CA GLY A 655 22.05 -7.82 -0.39
C GLY A 655 22.51 -8.25 1.00
N ALA A 656 22.51 -7.33 1.96
CA ALA A 656 22.93 -7.60 3.35
C ALA A 656 21.74 -7.59 4.32
N ALA A 657 21.71 -8.51 5.29
CA ALA A 657 20.61 -8.63 6.25
C ALA A 657 21.06 -8.59 7.72
N TRP A 658 20.35 -7.81 8.54
CA TRP A 658 20.60 -7.65 9.97
C TRP A 658 19.33 -7.73 10.80
N ASP A 659 19.41 -8.35 11.99
CA ASP A 659 18.33 -8.43 12.97
C ASP A 659 17.02 -8.98 12.38
N LEU A 660 16.93 -10.31 12.30
CA LEU A 660 15.71 -11.05 11.94
C LEU A 660 15.15 -10.72 10.54
N SER A 661 15.98 -10.19 9.65
CA SER A 661 15.56 -9.66 8.36
C SER A 661 15.92 -10.57 7.19
N ILE A 662 15.37 -10.24 6.02
CA ILE A 662 15.68 -10.87 4.76
C ILE A 662 16.22 -9.83 3.78
N ALA A 663 17.31 -10.18 3.10
CA ALA A 663 17.82 -9.45 1.94
C ALA A 663 17.81 -10.36 0.70
N TYR A 664 17.34 -9.84 -0.43
CA TYR A 664 17.35 -10.54 -1.71
C TYR A 664 17.93 -9.62 -2.79
N PHE A 665 19.12 -9.93 -3.27
CA PHE A 665 19.77 -9.22 -4.37
C PHE A 665 19.88 -10.18 -5.55
N LEU A 666 19.41 -9.74 -6.70
CA LEU A 666 19.52 -10.45 -7.97
C LEU A 666 20.03 -9.47 -9.02
N ASP A 667 21.18 -9.77 -9.60
CA ASP A 667 21.54 -9.33 -10.94
C ASP A 667 21.35 -10.52 -11.92
N GLU A 668 20.85 -10.29 -13.13
CA GLU A 668 20.59 -11.34 -14.11
C GLU A 668 21.58 -11.41 -15.29
N MET A 669 22.09 -10.28 -15.76
CA MET A 669 22.88 -10.17 -16.99
C MET A 669 23.71 -8.87 -16.99
N GLY A 670 25.00 -8.98 -17.25
CA GLY A 670 25.86 -7.79 -17.30
C GLY A 670 27.32 -8.10 -17.09
N ASP A 671 28.26 -7.29 -17.57
CA ASP A 671 29.65 -7.35 -17.08
C ASP A 671 29.86 -6.34 -15.94
N ASP A 672 29.55 -6.72 -14.71
CA ASP A 672 29.36 -5.76 -13.61
C ASP A 672 30.63 -5.45 -12.79
N ASP A 673 30.64 -4.25 -12.19
CA ASP A 673 31.65 -3.83 -11.21
C ASP A 673 31.05 -3.64 -9.80
N TYR A 674 31.36 -4.59 -8.90
CA TYR A 674 30.95 -4.59 -7.50
C TYR A 674 32.02 -4.00 -6.56
N VAL A 675 31.79 -2.76 -6.13
CA VAL A 675 32.71 -1.95 -5.34
C VAL A 675 32.23 -1.76 -3.90
N SER A 676 32.90 -2.45 -2.98
CA SER A 676 32.68 -2.29 -1.55
C SER A 676 33.88 -1.69 -0.85
N LYS A 677 33.68 -0.70 0.04
CA LYS A 677 34.74 -0.24 0.94
C LYS A 677 34.91 -1.12 2.19
N ASN A 678 33.98 -2.05 2.46
CA ASN A 678 33.98 -2.90 3.66
C ASN A 678 33.74 -4.39 3.34
N THR A 679 33.57 -5.25 4.35
CA THR A 679 33.40 -6.69 4.15
C THR A 679 31.95 -7.16 4.28
N PHE A 680 31.08 -6.45 5.00
CA PHE A 680 29.67 -6.82 5.18
C PHE A 680 28.89 -6.53 3.88
N SER A 681 28.94 -7.41 2.88
CA SER A 681 28.29 -7.23 1.57
C SER A 681 28.09 -8.60 0.90
N PHE A 682 27.30 -8.62 -0.19
CA PHE A 682 27.15 -9.76 -1.09
C PHE A 682 26.60 -11.02 -0.39
N GLY A 683 25.42 -10.90 0.20
CA GLY A 683 24.79 -11.98 0.97
C GLY A 683 25.26 -12.05 2.42
N ALA A 684 25.95 -11.01 2.92
CA ALA A 684 26.36 -10.93 4.31
C ALA A 684 25.15 -10.87 5.25
N VAL A 685 25.26 -11.55 6.39
CA VAL A 685 24.18 -11.66 7.38
C VAL A 685 24.72 -11.55 8.79
N ASP A 686 23.88 -11.07 9.71
CA ASP A 686 24.08 -11.22 11.15
C ASP A 686 22.72 -11.17 11.88
N HIS A 687 22.73 -11.52 13.17
CA HIS A 687 21.61 -11.35 14.09
C HIS A 687 20.33 -12.09 13.66
N SER A 688 20.45 -13.40 13.43
CA SER A 688 19.34 -14.30 13.02
C SER A 688 18.67 -13.93 11.70
N SER A 689 19.46 -13.54 10.69
CA SER A 689 18.97 -13.06 9.39
C SER A 689 19.29 -14.01 8.23
N LEU A 690 18.64 -13.77 7.08
CA LEU A 690 18.85 -14.52 5.85
C LEU A 690 19.17 -13.56 4.70
N ALA A 691 20.17 -13.88 3.88
CA ALA A 691 20.45 -13.09 2.69
C ALA A 691 20.74 -13.96 1.47
N PHE A 692 20.28 -13.49 0.32
CA PHE A 692 20.53 -14.05 -0.99
C PHE A 692 21.19 -12.98 -1.85
N HIS A 693 22.32 -13.31 -2.46
CA HIS A 693 22.98 -12.50 -3.45
C HIS A 693 23.27 -13.38 -4.65
N PHE A 694 22.58 -13.07 -5.74
CA PHE A 694 22.50 -13.84 -6.96
C PHE A 694 23.00 -12.96 -8.08
N ASP A 695 24.00 -13.46 -8.78
CA ASP A 695 24.53 -12.93 -10.03
C ASP A 695 24.49 -14.11 -11.02
N MET A 696 23.97 -13.90 -12.23
CA MET A 696 23.53 -15.01 -13.08
C MET A 696 24.28 -15.16 -14.40
N GLN A 697 24.75 -14.09 -15.02
CA GLN A 697 25.44 -14.09 -16.32
C GLN A 697 26.31 -12.84 -16.46
N GLY A 698 27.61 -12.99 -16.70
CA GLY A 698 28.50 -11.84 -16.75
C GLY A 698 29.96 -12.18 -16.55
N ASP A 699 30.88 -11.34 -17.00
CA ASP A 699 32.29 -11.37 -16.59
C ASP A 699 32.57 -10.31 -15.50
N ASP A 700 32.13 -10.59 -14.26
CA ASP A 700 32.03 -9.57 -13.20
C ASP A 700 33.31 -9.30 -12.43
N LYS A 701 33.36 -8.19 -11.70
CA LYS A 701 34.49 -7.85 -10.80
C LYS A 701 34.02 -7.53 -9.39
N TYR A 702 34.54 -8.30 -8.44
CA TYR A 702 34.29 -8.12 -7.00
C TYR A 702 35.53 -7.58 -6.29
N GLN A 703 35.46 -6.37 -5.72
CA GLN A 703 36.66 -5.72 -5.16
C GLN A 703 37.06 -6.16 -3.74
N LYS A 704 36.13 -6.65 -2.91
CA LYS A 704 36.40 -6.95 -1.47
C LYS A 704 35.82 -8.27 -1.01
N VAL A 705 36.39 -8.75 0.09
CA VAL A 705 36.11 -10.03 0.73
C VAL A 705 34.72 -10.04 1.38
N PHE A 706 33.97 -11.12 1.14
CA PHE A 706 32.70 -11.44 1.76
C PHE A 706 32.81 -11.60 3.28
N TYR A 707 31.94 -10.96 4.05
CA TYR A 707 31.88 -11.12 5.50
C TYR A 707 31.15 -12.41 5.87
N THR A 708 31.88 -13.32 6.51
CA THR A 708 31.34 -14.63 6.90
C THR A 708 31.26 -14.83 8.40
N HIS A 709 31.59 -13.82 9.23
CA HIS A 709 31.66 -13.99 10.68
C HIS A 709 30.46 -13.40 11.42
N GLN A 710 29.49 -14.21 11.79
CA GLN A 710 28.32 -13.72 12.55
C GLN A 710 28.63 -13.63 14.03
N THR A 711 28.16 -12.60 14.72
CA THR A 711 28.19 -12.55 16.19
C THR A 711 26.89 -13.07 16.80
N ASN A 712 25.75 -12.89 16.10
CA ASN A 712 24.39 -13.23 16.54
C ASN A 712 24.11 -12.80 18.00
N THR A 713 24.65 -11.65 18.42
CA THR A 713 24.64 -11.24 19.83
C THR A 713 23.26 -10.83 20.36
N TYR A 714 22.36 -10.34 19.50
CA TYR A 714 21.02 -9.87 19.94
C TYR A 714 19.99 -11.00 20.02
N HIS A 715 20.15 -12.01 19.17
CA HIS A 715 19.21 -13.10 19.01
C HIS A 715 20.01 -14.40 18.94
N ASN A 716 19.81 -15.31 19.89
CA ASN A 716 20.50 -16.62 19.98
C ASN A 716 20.13 -17.61 18.84
N GLY A 717 19.72 -17.09 17.68
CA GLY A 717 19.43 -17.84 16.45
C GLY A 717 20.57 -17.76 15.44
N ASP A 718 20.49 -18.62 14.43
CA ASP A 718 21.50 -18.73 13.38
C ASP A 718 21.18 -17.73 12.25
N SER A 719 22.22 -17.12 11.66
CA SER A 719 22.07 -16.42 10.38
C SER A 719 22.64 -17.26 9.25
N PHE A 720 22.14 -17.06 8.03
CA PHE A 720 22.65 -17.78 6.87
C PHE A 720 22.67 -16.91 5.60
N GLY A 721 23.84 -16.78 4.99
CA GLY A 721 24.02 -16.05 3.73
C GLY A 721 24.23 -16.99 2.55
N ILE A 722 23.74 -16.61 1.38
CA ILE A 722 23.93 -17.33 0.12
C ILE A 722 24.47 -16.36 -0.92
N PHE A 723 25.61 -16.70 -1.48
CA PHE A 723 26.16 -16.11 -2.69
C PHE A 723 26.18 -17.16 -3.79
N LEU A 724 25.55 -16.85 -4.92
CA LEU A 724 25.51 -17.68 -6.10
C LEU A 724 25.86 -16.82 -7.32
N ASN A 725 27.03 -17.06 -7.91
CA ASN A 725 27.33 -16.58 -9.24
C ASN A 725 27.21 -17.71 -10.28
N GLN A 726 26.73 -17.40 -11.48
CA GLN A 726 26.63 -18.33 -12.60
C GLN A 726 27.15 -17.72 -13.90
N ASN A 727 27.70 -18.58 -14.77
CA ASN A 727 28.07 -18.26 -16.16
C ASN A 727 28.95 -17.00 -16.30
N GLY A 728 30.27 -17.17 -16.18
CA GLY A 728 31.20 -16.03 -16.25
C GLY A 728 32.66 -16.40 -16.05
N GLU A 729 33.57 -15.49 -16.40
CA GLU A 729 34.97 -15.48 -15.98
C GLU A 729 35.30 -14.33 -15.02
N ASP A 730 34.71 -14.37 -13.83
CA ASP A 730 34.75 -13.25 -12.88
C ASP A 730 36.10 -13.06 -12.20
N LYS A 731 36.30 -11.84 -11.70
CA LYS A 731 37.46 -11.43 -10.90
C LYS A 731 37.05 -11.29 -9.44
N TYR A 732 37.57 -12.19 -8.62
CA TYR A 732 37.33 -12.22 -7.18
C TYR A 732 38.51 -11.69 -6.35
N PRO A 733 38.25 -11.23 -5.11
CA PRO A 733 39.31 -10.95 -4.15
C PRO A 733 40.03 -12.24 -3.70
N PRO A 734 41.21 -12.14 -3.08
CA PRO A 734 41.94 -13.29 -2.56
C PRO A 734 41.07 -14.17 -1.64
N GLY A 735 41.09 -15.49 -1.88
CA GLY A 735 40.31 -16.48 -1.13
C GLY A 735 39.05 -16.97 -1.85
N PHE A 736 38.61 -16.26 -2.90
CA PHE A 736 37.49 -16.63 -3.77
C PHE A 736 38.01 -16.76 -5.21
N LYS A 737 37.36 -17.62 -6.01
CA LYS A 737 37.71 -17.83 -7.42
C LYS A 737 36.59 -18.56 -8.15
N ASN A 738 36.65 -18.50 -9.48
CA ASN A 738 35.75 -19.20 -10.37
C ASN A 738 35.70 -20.71 -10.13
N ASN A 739 34.55 -21.30 -10.42
CA ASN A 739 34.22 -22.73 -10.36
C ASN A 739 34.47 -23.38 -9.00
N ILE A 740 34.22 -22.63 -7.92
CA ILE A 740 34.30 -23.15 -6.56
C ILE A 740 32.93 -23.17 -5.89
N LYS A 741 32.74 -24.23 -5.09
CA LYS A 741 31.71 -24.29 -4.07
C LYS A 741 32.38 -24.31 -2.69
N SER A 742 31.97 -23.41 -1.81
CA SER A 742 32.35 -23.40 -0.39
C SER A 742 31.09 -23.33 0.46
N VAL A 743 31.03 -24.18 1.49
CA VAL A 743 29.89 -24.21 2.41
C VAL A 743 30.42 -24.20 3.82
N THR A 744 29.98 -23.21 4.60
CA THR A 744 30.19 -23.14 6.04
C THR A 744 28.85 -23.30 6.76
N ASN A 745 28.86 -23.30 8.09
CA ASN A 745 27.62 -23.29 8.87
C ASN A 745 26.81 -22.00 8.70
N GLN A 746 27.44 -20.94 8.18
CA GLN A 746 26.93 -19.56 8.21
C GLN A 746 26.78 -18.94 6.81
N PHE A 747 27.41 -19.54 5.81
CA PHE A 747 27.50 -18.97 4.48
C PHE A 747 27.69 -20.05 3.42
N TYR A 748 26.96 -19.92 2.31
CA TYR A 748 27.10 -20.72 1.11
C TYR A 748 27.63 -19.84 -0.02
N PHE A 749 28.78 -20.21 -0.57
CA PHE A 749 29.34 -19.60 -1.77
C PHE A 749 29.36 -20.64 -2.88
N LYS A 750 28.88 -20.26 -4.06
CA LYS A 750 29.07 -21.05 -5.27
C LYS A 750 29.25 -20.13 -6.47
N ASP A 751 30.36 -20.32 -7.15
CA ASP A 751 30.54 -19.86 -8.51
C ASP A 751 30.49 -21.07 -9.48
N LYS A 752 29.83 -20.92 -10.63
CA LYS A 752 29.71 -22.00 -11.62
C LYS A 752 29.61 -21.47 -13.05
N LYS A 753 30.57 -21.85 -13.89
CA LYS A 753 30.47 -21.72 -15.36
C LYS A 753 29.37 -22.56 -16.01
#